data_AF-A0AB33VBD6-F1
#
_entry.id   AF-A0AB33VBD6-F1
#
_cell.length_a   1.000
_cell.length_b   1.000
_cell.length_c   1.000
_cell.angle_alpha   90.00
_cell.angle_beta   90.00
_cell.angle_gamma   90.00
#
_symmetry.space_group_name_H-M   'P 1'
#
loop_
_entity.id
_entity.type
_entity.pdbx_description
1 polymer ?
#
loop_
_entity_poly.entity_id
_entity_poly.type
_entity_poly.pdbx_seq_one_letter_code
_entity_poly.pdbx_strand_id
1 'polypeptide(L)'
;MTAPKTFATSAPRTPPSATSATTRARRAAGDALRPVGKPASAEGQTPTMQAPSRRHPTESRWTQPDMRRHATVFAPAICYLHPLQHGPLDQWGGLLDRIASLGFDHVLIPPPFAAGAGGNVFVTRDHARLHAALGGGPADAALRGLADGCRQRGLGLLMDLVIDRVATDAPLRADHPDWFASRAEHGDALDPRLPPSHLEVASFRHDDVRCADAIGAWWAQQLHAWTALGIDGFRCEAPARLPPARWRTLIAATREATAARPVRFLAWTPGLDGAAVDALAQAGFDATFSSLRWWDFRAGWMVEEHARLAAVAPPIATVEVPFGTRYGQAFGDAMTRERAYRRMLDVADVLGAGWLMPFGFERGALLPMLSERGDPTDQRWIDAHAVFDLSDAVRDVNATLRAAHADGKVEPRAELRMLTGPDARMSALLCADGPDLRADEAATLLVINPDLHAGVSAHADRFLPGVAGGFTRGVALDLLTEPAGSHDDALRAEARPLAEIDLPPGGVQVWRLFRSRPVRWRPVIALGAPQVEPARGDADNARANAAVAAPRIAIEHVTPAVDDGRFAVKRLVGDDILVEADVLMDGHDALAVELRWRADDDDAWQRVSMVPLGNDRWRGAFRPERLGRHHYAVAAWRDVFGTFRAELEKKHTAGVDVSVELEEGAQLVTHAAGHAPKDAPLGTLHQLADRLQATAQDAAHRLKLLLDPATAHVMAQASHFRPFRVQSVPYPLEVERSGAAFASWYELFPRSASGDEQRHGTFRDVAGRLGAIRAMGFDVLYFPPIHPIGRTNRKGRNNSLRAGPGEPGSPYAIGAAEGGHDAVHPQLGTLAPIPQRTRAVYCVWRPTW
;
A
#
# COMPACT_ATOMS: atom_id res chain seq x y z
N MET A 1 -43.82 2.70 -33.66
CA MET A 1 -43.32 2.21 -34.96
C MET A 1 -41.87 1.80 -34.76
N THR A 2 -41.40 0.59 -35.07
CA THR A 2 -42.13 -0.65 -35.41
C THR A 2 -41.21 -1.86 -35.21
N ALA A 3 -41.62 -2.83 -34.38
CA ALA A 3 -41.20 -4.23 -34.47
C ALA A 3 -42.27 -4.98 -35.34
N PRO A 4 -42.22 -6.31 -35.58
CA PRO A 4 -41.25 -7.33 -35.14
C PRO A 4 -40.82 -8.29 -36.29
N LYS A 5 -40.22 -9.44 -35.94
CA LYS A 5 -40.73 -10.74 -36.44
C LYS A 5 -40.23 -11.93 -35.59
N THR A 6 -41.19 -12.72 -35.11
CA THR A 6 -41.00 -14.08 -34.59
C THR A 6 -41.47 -15.10 -35.65
N PHE A 7 -41.05 -16.36 -35.53
CA PHE A 7 -41.82 -17.52 -36.00
C PHE A 7 -41.45 -18.78 -35.19
N ALA A 8 -42.30 -19.81 -35.21
CA ALA A 8 -42.28 -20.88 -34.21
C ALA A 8 -42.71 -22.26 -34.76
N THR A 9 -42.37 -23.29 -33.98
CA THR A 9 -43.02 -24.63 -33.88
C THR A 9 -43.29 -25.47 -35.14
N SER A 10 -42.75 -26.69 -35.17
CA SER A 10 -43.58 -27.92 -35.06
C SER A 10 -42.75 -29.22 -34.99
N ALA A 11 -43.39 -30.27 -34.50
CA ALA A 11 -42.98 -31.70 -34.52
C ALA A 11 -44.15 -32.49 -35.17
N PRO A 12 -44.30 -33.84 -35.11
CA PRO A 12 -43.44 -34.91 -34.56
C PRO A 12 -43.36 -36.20 -35.43
N ARG A 13 -42.59 -37.24 -34.99
CA ARG A 13 -43.05 -38.65 -34.78
C ARG A 13 -41.89 -39.62 -34.44
N THR A 14 -42.26 -40.82 -33.97
CA THR A 14 -41.46 -41.95 -33.44
C THR A 14 -41.94 -43.28 -34.07
N PRO A 15 -41.49 -44.48 -33.63
CA PRO A 15 -40.14 -45.06 -33.53
C PRO A 15 -40.02 -46.27 -34.52
N PRO A 16 -39.23 -47.36 -34.34
CA PRO A 16 -39.48 -48.41 -33.31
C PRO A 16 -38.27 -49.25 -32.79
N SER A 17 -38.54 -50.06 -31.74
CA SER A 17 -37.99 -51.43 -31.45
C SER A 17 -36.48 -51.69 -31.26
N ALA A 18 -36.03 -52.72 -30.49
CA ALA A 18 -36.61 -53.49 -29.37
C ALA A 18 -35.56 -54.46 -28.77
N THR A 19 -35.80 -54.96 -27.54
CA THR A 19 -35.29 -56.25 -26.95
C THR A 19 -33.75 -56.43 -26.78
N SER A 20 -33.23 -57.22 -25.82
CA SER A 20 -33.79 -57.92 -24.63
C SER A 20 -32.68 -58.34 -23.63
N ALA A 21 -33.09 -58.70 -22.40
CA ALA A 21 -32.53 -59.64 -21.39
C ALA A 21 -31.17 -60.38 -21.63
N THR A 22 -30.37 -60.85 -20.66
CA THR A 22 -30.61 -61.55 -19.35
C THR A 22 -29.23 -61.70 -18.63
N THR A 23 -29.00 -62.23 -17.40
CA THR A 23 -29.65 -62.22 -16.06
C THR A 23 -28.85 -63.12 -15.08
N ARG A 24 -28.71 -62.75 -13.78
CA ARG A 24 -28.13 -63.54 -12.64
C ARG A 24 -26.61 -63.84 -12.73
N ALA A 25 -25.84 -64.24 -11.69
CA ALA A 25 -26.01 -64.48 -10.24
C ALA A 25 -24.59 -64.53 -9.55
N ARG A 26 -24.36 -64.84 -8.25
CA ARG A 26 -24.96 -64.47 -6.93
C ARG A 26 -24.40 -65.42 -5.83
N ARG A 27 -23.64 -64.89 -4.83
CA ARG A 27 -23.14 -65.45 -3.53
C ARG A 27 -21.70 -64.89 -3.26
N ALA A 28 -21.19 -64.54 -2.06
CA ALA A 28 -21.38 -64.93 -0.63
C ALA A 28 -20.44 -66.09 -0.17
N ALA A 29 -19.81 -66.11 1.03
CA ALA A 29 -19.73 -65.15 2.17
C ALA A 29 -18.63 -65.54 3.21
N GLY A 30 -18.32 -64.64 4.18
CA GLY A 30 -17.82 -64.93 5.56
C GLY A 30 -16.34 -65.34 5.78
N ASP A 31 -15.78 -65.37 7.01
CA ASP A 31 -16.09 -64.67 8.28
C ASP A 31 -14.94 -64.83 9.35
N ALA A 32 -15.02 -64.12 10.49
CA ALA A 32 -14.46 -64.40 11.85
C ALA A 32 -12.93 -64.46 12.22
N LEU A 33 -12.45 -63.38 12.89
CA LEU A 33 -11.92 -63.29 14.30
C LEU A 33 -10.74 -64.14 14.92
N ARG A 34 -9.61 -63.46 15.26
CA ARG A 34 -8.88 -63.35 16.60
C ARG A 34 -8.25 -64.62 17.32
N PRO A 35 -7.49 -64.51 18.48
CA PRO A 35 -6.41 -63.58 18.95
C PRO A 35 -5.20 -64.25 19.75
N VAL A 36 -4.34 -63.46 20.46
CA VAL A 36 -3.32 -63.81 21.53
C VAL A 36 -1.93 -64.36 21.06
N GLY A 37 -0.75 -64.12 21.68
CA GLY A 37 -0.32 -63.36 22.89
C GLY A 37 1.24 -63.28 23.10
N LYS A 38 1.72 -62.84 24.28
CA LYS A 38 3.16 -62.60 24.67
C LYS A 38 3.71 -63.61 25.72
N PRO A 39 5.05 -63.67 25.91
CA PRO A 39 5.65 -63.62 27.28
C PRO A 39 6.88 -62.68 27.40
N ALA A 40 7.54 -62.60 28.58
CA ALA A 40 8.71 -61.73 28.88
C ALA A 40 9.52 -62.14 30.15
N SER A 41 10.78 -61.67 30.27
CA SER A 41 11.68 -61.62 31.48
C SER A 41 12.87 -60.68 31.15
N ALA A 42 13.41 -59.77 31.99
CA ALA A 42 13.86 -59.80 33.42
C ALA A 42 15.25 -60.47 33.58
N GLU A 43 16.24 -60.00 34.35
CA GLU A 43 16.32 -59.00 35.46
C GLU A 43 17.63 -58.14 35.43
N GLY A 44 17.79 -57.16 36.36
CA GLY A 44 19.07 -56.46 36.62
C GLY A 44 18.95 -55.04 37.22
N GLN A 45 19.08 -54.90 38.54
CA GLN A 45 19.13 -53.62 39.31
C GLN A 45 20.48 -53.50 40.06
N THR A 46 20.95 -52.43 40.70
CA THR A 46 20.49 -51.07 41.15
C THR A 46 21.80 -50.25 41.43
N PRO A 47 21.85 -49.09 42.14
CA PRO A 47 21.01 -47.86 42.23
C PRO A 47 21.88 -46.63 41.81
N THR A 48 21.74 -45.33 42.14
CA THR A 48 20.67 -44.38 42.56
C THR A 48 21.15 -42.95 42.25
N MET A 49 20.29 -42.02 41.85
CA MET A 49 20.08 -40.71 42.50
C MET A 49 18.81 -40.02 41.97
N GLN A 50 18.36 -38.96 42.65
CA GLN A 50 16.97 -38.46 42.60
C GLN A 50 16.66 -37.53 41.43
N ALA A 51 15.38 -37.45 41.05
CA ALA A 51 14.84 -36.54 40.03
C ALA A 51 13.57 -35.82 40.51
N PRO A 52 13.39 -34.52 40.24
CA PRO A 52 12.15 -33.80 40.51
C PRO A 52 11.41 -33.29 39.25
N SER A 53 10.08 -33.37 39.28
CA SER A 53 9.11 -32.69 38.38
C SER A 53 9.13 -33.02 36.87
N ARG A 54 7.96 -33.41 36.33
CA ARG A 54 7.71 -33.44 34.88
C ARG A 54 7.21 -32.06 34.42
N ARG A 55 7.85 -31.48 33.41
CA ARG A 55 7.25 -30.42 32.57
C ARG A 55 6.75 -31.04 31.26
N HIS A 56 5.76 -30.41 30.63
CA HIS A 56 5.33 -30.79 29.28
C HIS A 56 6.47 -30.54 28.27
N PRO A 57 6.61 -31.36 27.22
CA PRO A 57 7.64 -31.16 26.21
C PRO A 57 7.36 -29.86 25.44
N THR A 58 8.32 -28.94 25.46
CA THR A 58 8.29 -27.73 24.64
C THR A 58 8.41 -28.09 23.16
N GLU A 59 7.65 -27.41 22.32
CA GLU A 59 7.68 -27.57 20.87
C GLU A 59 9.10 -27.40 20.32
N SER A 60 9.52 -28.30 19.44
CA SER A 60 10.81 -28.21 18.78
C SER A 60 10.86 -26.98 17.88
N ARG A 61 11.71 -26.01 18.21
CA ARG A 61 12.01 -24.88 17.32
C ARG A 61 12.50 -25.40 15.97
N TRP A 62 11.63 -25.33 14.96
CA TRP A 62 12.05 -25.41 13.56
C TRP A 62 12.87 -24.16 13.25
N THR A 63 14.19 -24.26 13.43
CA THR A 63 15.14 -23.27 12.94
C THR A 63 15.06 -23.23 11.43
N GLN A 64 14.29 -22.28 10.89
CA GLN A 64 14.43 -21.85 9.52
C GLN A 64 15.91 -21.47 9.29
N PRO A 65 16.53 -21.85 8.16
CA PRO A 65 17.85 -21.33 7.83
C PRO A 65 17.74 -19.82 7.68
N ASP A 66 18.55 -19.07 8.43
CA ASP A 66 18.43 -17.62 8.47
C ASP A 66 18.94 -16.99 7.17
N MET A 67 18.00 -16.73 6.26
CA MET A 67 18.26 -16.08 4.98
C MET A 67 18.40 -14.55 5.11
N ARG A 68 18.39 -13.97 6.32
CA ARG A 68 18.58 -12.52 6.56
C ARG A 68 20.04 -12.07 6.44
N ARG A 69 20.76 -12.54 5.41
CA ARG A 69 21.78 -11.69 4.79
C ARG A 69 21.05 -10.74 3.85
N HIS A 70 20.48 -9.68 4.44
CA HIS A 70 19.96 -8.55 3.67
C HIS A 70 21.13 -8.00 2.82
N ALA A 71 21.09 -8.24 1.51
CA ALA A 71 21.95 -7.52 0.60
C ALA A 71 21.53 -6.05 0.67
N THR A 72 22.47 -5.17 1.02
CA THR A 72 22.16 -3.74 1.17
C THR A 72 21.62 -3.21 -0.16
N VAL A 73 20.45 -2.61 -0.06
CA VAL A 73 19.65 -2.17 -1.21
C VAL A 73 20.41 -1.06 -1.93
N PHE A 74 20.64 -1.21 -3.24
CA PHE A 74 21.25 -0.14 -4.01
C PHE A 74 20.20 0.92 -4.33
N ALA A 75 20.42 2.12 -3.82
CA ALA A 75 19.37 3.11 -3.60
C ALA A 75 19.92 4.55 -3.80
N PRO A 76 20.47 4.88 -4.98
CA PRO A 76 21.33 6.05 -5.14
C PRO A 76 20.56 7.37 -5.24
N ALA A 77 21.20 8.45 -4.83
CA ALA A 77 20.90 9.81 -5.21
C ALA A 77 21.77 10.21 -6.41
N ILE A 78 21.24 10.08 -7.63
CA ILE A 78 21.97 10.32 -8.87
C ILE A 78 21.74 11.75 -9.38
N CYS A 79 22.80 12.55 -9.43
CA CYS A 79 22.83 13.75 -10.26
C CYS A 79 23.30 13.39 -11.68
N TYR A 80 22.47 13.65 -12.70
CA TYR A 80 22.83 13.44 -14.10
C TYR A 80 23.44 14.70 -14.70
N LEU A 81 24.69 14.60 -15.17
CA LEU A 81 25.51 15.73 -15.60
C LEU A 81 25.84 15.62 -17.10
N HIS A 82 25.53 16.64 -17.89
CA HIS A 82 25.75 16.59 -19.34
C HIS A 82 27.10 17.26 -19.74
N PRO A 83 28.10 16.49 -20.19
CA PRO A 83 29.48 16.96 -20.31
C PRO A 83 29.68 18.14 -21.26
N LEU A 84 28.93 18.22 -22.36
CA LEU A 84 29.11 19.29 -23.35
C LEU A 84 28.66 20.66 -22.82
N GLN A 85 27.80 20.71 -21.79
CA GLN A 85 27.37 21.95 -21.12
C GLN A 85 28.33 22.44 -20.03
N HIS A 86 29.44 21.74 -19.82
CA HIS A 86 30.40 22.02 -18.74
C HIS A 86 31.86 22.06 -19.21
N GLY A 87 32.16 21.61 -20.43
CA GLY A 87 33.49 21.73 -21.03
C GLY A 87 34.54 20.77 -20.43
N PRO A 88 35.84 21.13 -20.47
CA PRO A 88 36.94 20.26 -20.06
C PRO A 88 36.83 19.69 -18.63
N LEU A 89 37.09 18.38 -18.49
CA LEU A 89 36.87 17.64 -17.22
C LEU A 89 37.74 18.13 -16.05
N ASP A 90 38.89 18.75 -16.34
CA ASP A 90 39.79 19.34 -15.34
C ASP A 90 39.19 20.58 -14.65
N GLN A 91 38.19 21.22 -15.26
CA GLN A 91 37.50 22.40 -14.72
C GLN A 91 36.29 22.04 -13.85
N TRP A 92 35.93 20.76 -13.74
CA TRP A 92 34.69 20.31 -13.09
C TRP A 92 34.72 20.31 -11.55
N GLY A 93 35.85 20.64 -10.90
CA GLY A 93 35.96 20.60 -9.44
C GLY A 93 34.80 21.29 -8.72
N GLY A 94 34.52 22.55 -9.07
CA GLY A 94 33.42 23.34 -8.49
C GLY A 94 32.01 22.84 -8.84
N LEU A 95 31.84 22.10 -9.94
CA LEU A 95 30.57 21.42 -10.26
C LEU A 95 30.37 20.22 -9.34
N LEU A 96 31.40 19.41 -9.14
CA LEU A 96 31.36 18.28 -8.21
C LEU A 96 31.18 18.76 -6.76
N ASP A 97 31.77 19.90 -6.37
CA ASP A 97 31.55 20.55 -5.07
C ASP A 97 30.08 20.95 -4.88
N ARG A 98 29.41 21.51 -5.91
CA ARG A 98 27.97 21.82 -5.87
C ARG A 98 27.08 20.58 -5.84
N ILE A 99 27.43 19.52 -6.56
CA ILE A 99 26.66 18.27 -6.53
C ILE A 99 26.74 17.60 -5.15
N ALA A 100 27.93 17.59 -4.54
CA ALA A 100 28.12 17.12 -3.18
C ALA A 100 27.38 17.99 -2.15
N SER A 101 27.37 19.34 -2.32
CA SER A 101 26.65 20.23 -1.40
C SER A 101 25.12 20.16 -1.52
N LEU A 102 24.59 19.71 -2.67
CA LEU A 102 23.18 19.32 -2.83
C LEU A 102 22.85 17.96 -2.17
N GLY A 103 23.85 17.24 -1.66
CA GLY A 103 23.67 15.99 -0.92
C GLY A 103 23.54 14.74 -1.79
N PHE A 104 23.82 14.79 -3.09
CA PHE A 104 23.87 13.60 -3.94
C PHE A 104 25.04 12.68 -3.55
N ASP A 105 24.93 11.38 -3.86
CA ASP A 105 25.99 10.39 -3.62
C ASP A 105 26.57 9.80 -4.92
N HIS A 106 25.93 9.99 -6.07
CA HIS A 106 26.43 9.59 -7.37
C HIS A 106 26.33 10.70 -8.43
N VAL A 107 27.34 10.78 -9.29
CA VAL A 107 27.31 11.51 -10.57
C VAL A 107 27.14 10.49 -11.69
N LEU A 108 26.23 10.74 -12.63
CA LEU A 108 26.07 9.94 -13.85
C LEU A 108 26.30 10.82 -15.09
N ILE A 109 27.16 10.34 -15.99
CA ILE A 109 27.48 10.99 -17.27
C ILE A 109 27.11 10.11 -18.48
N PRO A 110 26.76 10.69 -19.65
CA PRO A 110 26.77 9.97 -20.93
C PRO A 110 28.21 9.57 -21.31
N PRO A 111 28.41 8.78 -22.38
CA PRO A 111 29.76 8.34 -22.77
C PRO A 111 30.65 9.56 -23.10
N PRO A 112 31.79 9.76 -22.41
CA PRO A 112 32.65 10.93 -22.59
C PRO A 112 33.64 10.78 -23.77
N PHE A 113 33.43 9.78 -24.61
CA PHE A 113 34.35 9.33 -25.65
C PHE A 113 34.24 10.14 -26.95
N ALA A 114 35.20 9.97 -27.85
CA ALA A 114 35.13 10.56 -29.18
C ALA A 114 33.88 10.06 -29.93
N ALA A 115 33.02 10.98 -30.36
CA ALA A 115 31.79 10.70 -31.08
C ALA A 115 32.02 10.53 -32.61
N GLY A 116 31.00 10.01 -33.30
CA GLY A 116 30.92 10.03 -34.76
C GLY A 116 30.76 11.44 -35.36
N ALA A 117 30.64 11.52 -36.68
CA ALA A 117 30.62 12.78 -37.43
C ALA A 117 29.56 13.80 -36.96
N GLY A 118 28.37 13.35 -36.60
CA GLY A 118 27.26 14.16 -36.06
C GLY A 118 27.39 14.56 -34.59
N GLY A 119 28.50 14.24 -33.91
CA GLY A 119 28.82 14.72 -32.55
C GLY A 119 28.00 14.12 -31.41
N ASN A 120 27.06 13.20 -31.69
CA ASN A 120 26.18 12.61 -30.68
C ASN A 120 26.96 11.75 -29.66
N VAL A 121 26.91 12.11 -28.37
CA VAL A 121 27.65 11.41 -27.29
C VAL A 121 27.27 9.94 -27.11
N PHE A 122 26.09 9.50 -27.54
CA PHE A 122 25.65 8.11 -27.53
C PHE A 122 26.02 7.34 -28.82
N VAL A 123 26.76 7.97 -29.74
CA VAL A 123 27.27 7.36 -30.98
C VAL A 123 28.81 7.41 -30.92
N THR A 124 29.38 6.63 -30.01
CA THR A 124 30.83 6.57 -29.80
C THR A 124 31.54 5.99 -31.03
N ARG A 125 32.59 6.70 -31.46
CA ARG A 125 33.50 6.31 -32.53
C ARG A 125 34.74 5.60 -32.01
N ASP A 126 35.33 6.11 -30.93
CA ASP A 126 36.56 5.54 -30.35
C ASP A 126 36.54 5.66 -28.82
N HIS A 127 36.48 4.50 -28.16
CA HIS A 127 36.42 4.34 -26.70
C HIS A 127 37.77 4.61 -26.01
N ALA A 128 38.90 4.58 -26.73
CA ALA A 128 40.22 4.92 -26.18
C ALA A 128 40.49 6.44 -26.20
N ARG A 129 39.58 7.24 -26.77
CA ARG A 129 39.73 8.68 -26.99
C ARG A 129 38.64 9.46 -26.27
N LEU A 130 39.03 10.53 -25.59
CA LEU A 130 38.09 11.48 -24.98
C LEU A 130 37.48 12.39 -26.05
N HIS A 131 36.23 12.83 -25.83
CA HIS A 131 35.56 13.81 -26.67
C HIS A 131 36.33 15.15 -26.72
N ALA A 132 36.39 15.79 -27.89
CA ALA A 132 37.21 16.99 -28.09
C ALA A 132 36.82 18.16 -27.17
N ALA A 133 35.53 18.38 -26.96
CA ALA A 133 35.01 19.44 -26.06
C ALA A 133 35.36 19.23 -24.58
N LEU A 134 35.84 18.03 -24.20
CA LEU A 134 36.18 17.65 -22.83
C LEU A 134 37.69 17.67 -22.55
N GLY A 135 38.48 18.16 -23.52
CA GLY A 135 39.95 18.21 -23.51
C GLY A 135 40.60 17.31 -24.55
N GLY A 136 39.88 16.31 -25.07
CA GLY A 136 40.42 15.32 -25.99
C GLY A 136 41.54 14.45 -25.38
N GLY A 137 42.37 13.86 -26.24
CA GLY A 137 43.45 12.96 -25.80
C GLY A 137 42.97 11.52 -25.50
N PRO A 138 43.81 10.70 -24.83
CA PRO A 138 43.45 9.35 -24.38
C PRO A 138 42.41 9.41 -23.23
N ALA A 139 41.41 8.53 -23.26
CA ALA A 139 40.34 8.54 -22.26
C ALA A 139 40.80 8.17 -20.84
N ASP A 140 41.72 7.19 -20.70
CA ASP A 140 42.09 6.55 -19.43
C ASP A 140 42.49 7.52 -18.31
N ALA A 141 43.34 8.49 -18.62
CA ALA A 141 43.84 9.45 -17.65
C ALA A 141 42.75 10.42 -17.19
N ALA A 142 41.87 10.83 -18.11
CA ALA A 142 40.77 11.75 -17.84
C ALA A 142 39.64 11.08 -17.04
N LEU A 143 39.29 9.82 -17.38
CA LEU A 143 38.35 9.00 -16.62
C LEU A 143 38.83 8.77 -15.19
N ARG A 144 40.10 8.40 -15.00
CA ARG A 144 40.68 8.24 -13.66
C ARG A 144 40.66 9.54 -12.87
N GLY A 145 41.07 10.66 -13.47
CA GLY A 145 41.03 11.98 -12.83
C GLY A 145 39.62 12.39 -12.39
N LEU A 146 38.60 12.14 -13.21
CA LEU A 146 37.21 12.41 -12.87
C LEU A 146 36.71 11.48 -11.74
N ALA A 147 37.03 10.18 -11.81
CA ALA A 147 36.65 9.20 -10.78
C ALA A 147 37.29 9.50 -9.42
N ASP A 148 38.56 9.93 -9.40
CA ASP A 148 39.27 10.34 -8.20
C ASP A 148 38.72 11.68 -7.66
N GLY A 149 38.42 12.64 -8.53
CA GLY A 149 37.81 13.93 -8.18
C GLY A 149 36.39 13.81 -7.59
N CYS A 150 35.61 12.81 -8.04
CA CYS A 150 34.33 12.42 -7.41
C CYS A 150 34.56 11.78 -6.04
N ARG A 151 35.47 10.80 -5.94
CA ARG A 151 35.72 10.05 -4.71
C ARG A 151 36.25 10.92 -3.56
N GLN A 152 37.05 11.95 -3.87
CA GLN A 152 37.50 12.97 -2.91
C GLN A 152 36.35 13.73 -2.23
N ARG A 153 35.15 13.74 -2.85
CA ARG A 153 33.94 14.42 -2.38
C ARG A 153 32.88 13.44 -1.85
N GLY A 154 33.21 12.16 -1.75
CA GLY A 154 32.27 11.10 -1.39
C GLY A 154 31.31 10.67 -2.50
N LEU A 155 31.51 11.15 -3.75
CA LEU A 155 30.66 10.83 -4.90
C LEU A 155 31.16 9.56 -5.62
N GLY A 156 30.24 8.64 -5.92
CA GLY A 156 30.46 7.57 -6.89
C GLY A 156 30.32 8.07 -8.33
N LEU A 157 31.07 7.50 -9.28
CA LEU A 157 31.01 7.89 -10.70
C LEU A 157 30.38 6.78 -11.54
N LEU A 158 29.20 7.05 -12.08
CA LEU A 158 28.47 6.20 -13.00
C LEU A 158 28.61 6.71 -14.45
N MET A 159 28.55 5.81 -15.42
CA MET A 159 28.60 6.15 -16.86
C MET A 159 27.49 5.43 -17.64
N ASP A 160 26.93 6.08 -18.67
CA ASP A 160 26.00 5.40 -19.58
C ASP A 160 26.73 4.37 -20.45
N LEU A 161 26.10 3.21 -20.62
CA LEU A 161 26.59 2.10 -21.44
C LEU A 161 25.66 1.91 -22.65
N VAL A 162 26.19 2.27 -23.82
CA VAL A 162 25.56 2.02 -25.13
C VAL A 162 26.17 0.76 -25.71
N ILE A 163 25.54 -0.40 -25.44
CA ILE A 163 26.11 -1.71 -25.78
C ILE A 163 25.75 -2.19 -27.19
N ASP A 164 24.70 -1.64 -27.81
CA ASP A 164 24.11 -2.14 -29.05
C ASP A 164 24.66 -1.49 -30.32
N ARG A 165 25.44 -0.41 -30.22
CA ARG A 165 25.84 0.43 -31.36
C ARG A 165 27.15 1.22 -31.18
N VAL A 166 27.77 1.57 -32.31
CA VAL A 166 28.91 2.50 -32.45
C VAL A 166 28.71 3.40 -33.67
N ALA A 167 29.57 4.40 -33.87
CA ALA A 167 29.61 5.20 -35.10
C ALA A 167 30.01 4.37 -36.33
N THR A 168 29.46 4.71 -37.50
CA THR A 168 29.79 4.06 -38.77
C THR A 168 31.26 4.26 -39.19
N ASP A 169 31.92 5.31 -38.70
CA ASP A 169 33.35 5.61 -38.89
C ASP A 169 34.25 5.21 -37.69
N ALA A 170 33.76 4.35 -36.80
CA ALA A 170 34.52 3.75 -35.71
C ALA A 170 35.65 2.82 -36.23
N PRO A 171 36.90 2.93 -35.76
CA PRO A 171 37.99 2.00 -36.11
C PRO A 171 37.62 0.54 -35.85
N LEU A 172 36.94 0.27 -34.72
CA LEU A 172 36.44 -1.05 -34.32
C LEU A 172 35.62 -1.76 -35.42
N ARG A 173 34.91 -0.99 -36.27
CA ARG A 173 34.13 -1.51 -37.40
C ARG A 173 34.97 -1.81 -38.65
N ALA A 174 36.12 -1.16 -38.81
CA ALA A 174 37.10 -1.53 -39.83
C ALA A 174 37.89 -2.78 -39.41
N ASP A 175 38.19 -2.92 -38.12
CA ASP A 175 38.91 -4.07 -37.55
C ASP A 175 38.03 -5.33 -37.46
N HIS A 176 36.74 -5.18 -37.13
CA HIS A 176 35.77 -6.28 -36.98
C HIS A 176 34.47 -6.06 -37.79
N PRO A 177 34.54 -6.02 -39.14
CA PRO A 177 33.38 -5.69 -39.98
C PRO A 177 32.25 -6.73 -39.92
N ASP A 178 32.53 -7.96 -39.51
CA ASP A 178 31.56 -9.05 -39.36
C ASP A 178 30.68 -8.91 -38.11
N TRP A 179 31.17 -8.23 -37.05
CA TRP A 179 30.45 -7.98 -35.79
C TRP A 179 29.27 -7.02 -35.95
N PHE A 180 29.23 -6.24 -37.04
CA PHE A 180 28.24 -5.18 -37.25
C PHE A 180 27.26 -5.50 -38.37
N ALA A 181 26.00 -5.13 -38.18
CA ALA A 181 25.02 -5.12 -39.26
C ALA A 181 25.21 -3.89 -40.15
N SER A 182 25.32 -4.12 -41.47
CA SER A 182 25.22 -3.03 -42.45
C SER A 182 23.75 -2.66 -42.65
N ARG A 183 23.39 -1.38 -42.49
CA ARG A 183 22.02 -0.90 -42.69
C ARG A 183 21.51 -1.11 -44.13
N ALA A 184 22.42 -1.26 -45.10
CA ALA A 184 22.09 -1.61 -46.49
C ALA A 184 21.61 -3.06 -46.67
N GLU A 185 21.88 -3.97 -45.72
CA GLU A 185 21.49 -5.39 -45.80
C GLU A 185 20.08 -5.67 -45.28
N HIS A 186 19.50 -4.76 -44.48
CA HIS A 186 18.25 -5.01 -43.73
C HIS A 186 17.02 -4.21 -44.23
N GLY A 187 17.17 -3.39 -45.27
CA GLY A 187 16.04 -2.71 -45.91
C GLY A 187 15.50 -1.46 -45.21
N ASP A 188 16.07 -1.05 -44.07
CA ASP A 188 15.73 0.18 -43.32
C ASP A 188 16.18 1.47 -44.04
N ALA A 189 15.76 1.66 -45.29
CA ALA A 189 16.01 2.85 -46.07
C ALA A 189 15.29 4.06 -45.45
N LEU A 190 16.07 5.07 -45.05
CA LEU A 190 15.65 6.47 -44.83
C LEU A 190 14.22 6.66 -44.27
N ASP A 191 13.90 6.14 -43.07
CA ASP A 191 12.67 6.55 -42.38
C ASP A 191 12.81 8.02 -41.92
N PRO A 192 12.03 8.97 -42.48
CA PRO A 192 12.15 10.39 -42.14
C PRO A 192 11.67 10.73 -40.72
N ARG A 193 11.14 9.75 -39.97
CA ARG A 193 10.78 9.91 -38.54
C ARG A 193 11.97 9.70 -37.60
N LEU A 194 13.06 9.10 -38.07
CA LEU A 194 14.26 8.87 -37.27
C LEU A 194 15.21 10.08 -37.38
N PRO A 195 15.86 10.52 -36.28
CA PRO A 195 16.79 11.64 -36.34
C PRO A 195 18.04 11.30 -37.17
N PRO A 196 18.71 12.28 -37.80
CA PRO A 196 19.84 12.03 -38.69
C PRO A 196 20.98 11.19 -38.09
N SER A 197 21.20 11.27 -36.78
CA SER A 197 22.16 10.43 -36.06
C SER A 197 21.93 8.92 -36.21
N HIS A 198 20.69 8.46 -36.46
CA HIS A 198 20.40 7.05 -36.74
C HIS A 198 20.92 6.57 -38.11
N LEU A 199 21.36 7.48 -38.99
CA LEU A 199 22.01 7.14 -40.26
C LEU A 199 23.53 6.93 -40.11
N GLU A 200 24.11 7.42 -39.01
CA GLU A 200 25.55 7.34 -38.71
C GLU A 200 25.92 6.19 -37.76
N VAL A 201 24.98 5.28 -37.50
CA VAL A 201 25.11 4.18 -36.54
C VAL A 201 25.37 2.84 -37.24
N ALA A 202 26.30 2.06 -36.66
CA ALA A 202 26.46 0.63 -36.92
C ALA A 202 26.10 -0.17 -35.66
N SER A 203 25.19 -1.15 -35.78
CA SER A 203 24.72 -1.96 -34.65
C SER A 203 25.46 -3.30 -34.54
N PHE A 204 25.76 -3.73 -33.31
CA PHE A 204 26.37 -5.03 -33.02
C PHE A 204 25.39 -6.19 -33.27
N ARG A 205 25.91 -7.30 -33.80
CA ARG A 205 25.18 -8.57 -34.02
C ARG A 205 25.18 -9.46 -32.77
N HIS A 206 24.60 -8.96 -31.67
CA HIS A 206 24.56 -9.66 -30.36
C HIS A 206 23.86 -11.03 -30.36
N ASP A 207 23.01 -11.30 -31.36
CA ASP A 207 22.30 -12.58 -31.53
C ASP A 207 22.98 -13.53 -32.54
N ASP A 208 24.01 -13.08 -33.26
CA ASP A 208 24.73 -13.93 -34.23
C ASP A 208 25.77 -14.80 -33.52
N VAL A 209 25.47 -16.10 -33.42
CA VAL A 209 26.29 -17.11 -32.73
C VAL A 209 27.75 -17.13 -33.24
N ARG A 210 28.04 -16.62 -34.43
CA ARG A 210 29.40 -16.57 -34.99
C ARG A 210 30.31 -15.53 -34.33
N CYS A 211 29.76 -14.42 -33.83
CA CYS A 211 30.53 -13.29 -33.30
C CYS A 211 30.07 -12.79 -31.93
N ALA A 212 28.85 -13.11 -31.48
CA ALA A 212 28.29 -12.63 -30.21
C ALA A 212 29.10 -12.98 -28.95
N ASP A 213 29.86 -14.08 -28.96
CA ASP A 213 30.77 -14.43 -27.86
C ASP A 213 32.03 -13.55 -27.86
N ALA A 214 32.57 -13.22 -29.04
CA ALA A 214 33.71 -12.31 -29.19
C ALA A 214 33.33 -10.86 -28.85
N ILE A 215 32.16 -10.41 -29.32
CA ILE A 215 31.55 -9.12 -28.94
C ILE A 215 31.37 -9.04 -27.41
N GLY A 216 30.85 -10.10 -26.79
CA GLY A 216 30.68 -10.19 -25.34
C GLY A 216 32.00 -10.12 -24.57
N ALA A 217 33.05 -10.81 -25.05
CA ALA A 217 34.38 -10.77 -24.46
C ALA A 217 35.04 -9.39 -24.59
N TRP A 218 34.89 -8.73 -25.74
CA TRP A 218 35.38 -7.36 -25.96
C TRP A 218 34.70 -6.37 -25.02
N TRP A 219 33.37 -6.44 -24.87
CA TRP A 219 32.63 -5.61 -23.92
C TRP A 219 33.04 -5.88 -22.47
N ALA A 220 33.26 -7.14 -22.07
CA ALA A 220 33.76 -7.47 -20.74
C ALA A 220 35.14 -6.85 -20.46
N GLN A 221 36.03 -6.81 -21.47
CA GLN A 221 37.32 -6.13 -21.38
C GLN A 221 37.18 -4.61 -21.18
N GLN A 222 36.29 -3.94 -21.94
CA GLN A 222 36.04 -2.50 -21.77
C GLN A 222 35.50 -2.17 -20.36
N LEU A 223 34.50 -2.92 -19.89
CA LEU A 223 33.90 -2.73 -18.57
C LEU A 223 34.90 -2.97 -17.44
N HIS A 224 35.79 -3.98 -17.58
CA HIS A 224 36.88 -4.21 -16.62
C HIS A 224 37.91 -3.07 -16.64
N ALA A 225 38.30 -2.58 -17.81
CA ALA A 225 39.20 -1.43 -17.93
C ALA A 225 38.62 -0.18 -17.24
N TRP A 226 37.37 0.19 -17.54
CA TRP A 226 36.74 1.38 -16.97
C TRP A 226 36.49 1.28 -15.46
N THR A 227 36.12 0.10 -14.94
CA THR A 227 36.03 -0.11 -13.48
C THR A 227 37.39 -0.05 -12.79
N ALA A 228 38.47 -0.53 -13.43
CA ALA A 228 39.85 -0.37 -12.95
C ALA A 228 40.36 1.09 -13.03
N LEU A 229 39.74 1.96 -13.84
CA LEU A 229 39.94 3.41 -13.81
C LEU A 229 39.16 4.11 -12.68
N GLY A 230 38.25 3.41 -12.00
CA GLY A 230 37.51 3.91 -10.84
C GLY A 230 36.03 4.18 -11.06
N ILE A 231 35.45 3.80 -12.21
CA ILE A 231 34.00 3.85 -12.45
C ILE A 231 33.26 2.88 -11.50
N ASP A 232 32.21 3.36 -10.83
CA ASP A 232 31.39 2.61 -9.86
C ASP A 232 30.34 1.72 -10.54
N GLY A 233 29.90 2.08 -11.74
CA GLY A 233 28.86 1.33 -12.44
C GLY A 233 28.30 1.99 -13.69
N PHE A 234 27.32 1.33 -14.28
CA PHE A 234 26.84 1.62 -15.61
C PHE A 234 25.32 1.72 -15.68
N ARG A 235 24.77 2.80 -16.25
CA ARG A 235 23.36 2.84 -16.69
C ARG A 235 23.29 2.34 -18.13
N CYS A 236 22.67 1.17 -18.31
CA CYS A 236 22.53 0.53 -19.61
C CYS A 236 21.35 1.17 -20.35
N GLU A 237 21.60 1.85 -21.48
CA GLU A 237 20.63 2.73 -22.14
C GLU A 237 19.49 1.97 -22.82
N ALA A 238 19.82 0.93 -23.61
CA ALA A 238 18.84 0.11 -24.31
C ALA A 238 18.93 -1.37 -23.86
N PRO A 239 18.59 -1.72 -22.60
CA PRO A 239 18.84 -3.05 -22.06
C PRO A 239 18.06 -4.15 -22.77
N ALA A 240 16.92 -3.84 -23.40
CA ALA A 240 16.17 -4.78 -24.23
C ALA A 240 16.87 -5.17 -25.56
N ARG A 241 17.95 -4.48 -25.96
CA ARG A 241 18.74 -4.76 -27.19
C ARG A 241 19.77 -5.88 -27.03
N LEU A 242 19.89 -6.47 -25.83
CA LEU A 242 20.80 -7.58 -25.54
C LEU A 242 20.04 -8.65 -24.72
N PRO A 243 20.07 -9.94 -25.10
CA PRO A 243 19.30 -10.97 -24.40
C PRO A 243 19.62 -11.07 -22.89
N PRO A 244 18.62 -11.30 -22.01
CA PRO A 244 18.80 -11.35 -20.56
C PRO A 244 19.86 -12.37 -20.07
N ALA A 245 20.14 -13.42 -20.85
CA ALA A 245 21.22 -14.37 -20.58
C ALA A 245 22.62 -13.78 -20.85
N ARG A 246 22.77 -12.96 -21.91
CA ARG A 246 24.02 -12.26 -22.23
C ARG A 246 24.34 -11.20 -21.18
N TRP A 247 23.34 -10.43 -20.73
CA TRP A 247 23.48 -9.52 -19.58
C TRP A 247 24.00 -10.24 -18.35
N ARG A 248 23.42 -11.39 -17.99
CA ARG A 248 23.83 -12.17 -16.81
C ARG A 248 25.30 -12.59 -16.86
N THR A 249 25.77 -13.07 -18.01
CA THR A 249 27.18 -13.45 -18.22
C THR A 249 28.10 -12.23 -18.12
N LEU A 250 27.75 -11.12 -18.78
CA LEU A 250 28.56 -9.89 -18.80
C LEU A 250 28.69 -9.24 -17.40
N ILE A 251 27.56 -9.12 -16.70
CA ILE A 251 27.48 -8.57 -15.34
C ILE A 251 28.24 -9.46 -14.35
N ALA A 252 28.15 -10.78 -14.48
CA ALA A 252 28.91 -11.72 -13.65
C ALA A 252 30.42 -11.59 -13.89
N ALA A 253 30.87 -11.62 -15.15
CA ALA A 253 32.29 -11.50 -15.50
C ALA A 253 32.90 -10.17 -15.02
N THR A 254 32.18 -9.06 -15.15
CA THR A 254 32.66 -7.76 -14.65
C THR A 254 32.77 -7.77 -13.11
N ARG A 255 31.74 -8.26 -12.40
CA ARG A 255 31.76 -8.32 -10.93
C ARG A 255 32.82 -9.28 -10.37
N GLU A 256 33.10 -10.38 -11.05
CA GLU A 256 34.19 -11.30 -10.69
C GLU A 256 35.57 -10.61 -10.81
N ALA A 257 35.79 -9.90 -11.91
CA ALA A 257 37.02 -9.14 -12.16
C ALA A 257 37.19 -7.90 -11.26
N THR A 258 36.13 -7.44 -10.57
CA THR A 258 36.17 -6.29 -9.64
C THR A 258 35.90 -6.67 -8.18
N ALA A 259 36.21 -7.89 -7.73
CA ALA A 259 35.84 -8.39 -6.40
C ALA A 259 36.18 -7.49 -5.18
N ALA A 260 37.11 -6.52 -5.31
CA ALA A 260 37.44 -5.53 -4.28
C ALA A 260 36.47 -4.33 -4.19
N ARG A 261 35.64 -4.06 -5.21
CA ARG A 261 34.65 -2.96 -5.25
C ARG A 261 33.40 -3.38 -6.02
N PRO A 262 32.19 -3.36 -5.42
CA PRO A 262 30.99 -3.92 -6.05
C PRO A 262 30.43 -3.01 -7.15
N VAL A 263 30.78 -3.30 -8.40
CA VAL A 263 30.29 -2.59 -9.60
C VAL A 263 28.77 -2.73 -9.78
N ARG A 264 28.12 -1.62 -10.15
CA ARG A 264 26.68 -1.51 -10.38
C ARG A 264 26.29 -1.55 -11.85
N PHE A 265 25.14 -2.14 -12.14
CA PHE A 265 24.50 -2.14 -13.46
C PHE A 265 23.02 -1.76 -13.31
N LEU A 266 22.61 -0.65 -13.90
CA LEU A 266 21.27 -0.08 -13.78
C LEU A 266 20.57 -0.17 -15.14
N ALA A 267 19.37 -0.74 -15.21
CA ALA A 267 18.63 -0.89 -16.47
C ALA A 267 17.75 0.34 -16.74
N TRP A 268 18.09 1.15 -17.75
CA TRP A 268 17.20 2.20 -18.23
C TRP A 268 15.95 1.55 -18.84
N THR A 269 14.83 1.81 -18.18
CA THR A 269 13.54 1.13 -18.36
C THR A 269 12.40 2.03 -18.86
N PRO A 270 12.43 3.38 -18.73
CA PRO A 270 11.44 4.25 -19.34
C PRO A 270 11.31 4.06 -20.85
N GLY A 271 10.07 3.94 -21.32
CA GLY A 271 9.75 3.71 -22.73
C GLY A 271 9.84 2.25 -23.20
N LEU A 272 10.24 1.30 -22.34
CA LEU A 272 10.10 -0.13 -22.63
C LEU A 272 8.65 -0.58 -22.40
N ASP A 273 8.18 -1.55 -23.21
CA ASP A 273 6.91 -2.22 -22.94
C ASP A 273 7.01 -3.22 -21.78
N GLY A 274 5.86 -3.62 -21.23
CA GLY A 274 5.81 -4.51 -20.07
C GLY A 274 6.41 -5.91 -20.31
N ALA A 275 6.43 -6.42 -21.54
CA ALA A 275 7.04 -7.71 -21.86
C ALA A 275 8.57 -7.60 -21.97
N ALA A 276 9.07 -6.47 -22.51
CA ALA A 276 10.50 -6.14 -22.48
C ALA A 276 11.00 -6.00 -21.03
N VAL A 277 10.26 -5.33 -20.14
CA VAL A 277 10.59 -5.24 -18.70
C VAL A 277 10.56 -6.63 -18.04
N ASP A 278 9.49 -7.41 -18.24
CA ASP A 278 9.34 -8.76 -17.65
C ASP A 278 10.50 -9.71 -18.06
N ALA A 279 11.07 -9.52 -19.25
CA ALA A 279 12.20 -10.29 -19.77
C ALA A 279 13.53 -9.96 -19.06
N LEU A 280 13.75 -8.72 -18.61
CA LEU A 280 14.98 -8.32 -17.89
C LEU A 280 15.07 -8.93 -16.49
N ALA A 281 13.99 -9.49 -15.95
CA ALA A 281 13.99 -10.12 -14.64
C ALA A 281 14.92 -11.35 -14.60
N GLN A 282 15.88 -11.36 -13.66
CA GLN A 282 17.04 -12.27 -13.57
C GLN A 282 18.20 -11.98 -14.56
N ALA A 283 18.25 -10.82 -15.21
CA ALA A 283 19.44 -10.37 -15.95
C ALA A 283 20.61 -9.99 -15.03
N GLY A 284 20.33 -9.50 -13.81
CA GLY A 284 21.35 -9.26 -12.77
C GLY A 284 21.61 -7.80 -12.39
N PHE A 285 20.82 -6.85 -12.93
CA PHE A 285 20.84 -5.43 -12.61
C PHE A 285 20.62 -5.13 -11.12
N ASP A 286 21.25 -4.07 -10.61
CA ASP A 286 21.10 -3.55 -9.24
C ASP A 286 19.89 -2.62 -9.09
N ALA A 287 19.44 -1.96 -10.17
CA ALA A 287 18.27 -1.08 -10.18
C ALA A 287 17.61 -0.94 -11.57
N THR A 288 16.42 -0.36 -11.58
CA THR A 288 15.63 0.11 -12.75
C THR A 288 15.25 1.58 -12.56
N PHE A 289 14.57 2.20 -13.53
CA PHE A 289 14.13 3.61 -13.47
C PHE A 289 12.63 3.71 -13.82
N SER A 290 11.84 4.42 -13.01
CA SER A 290 10.41 4.60 -13.25
C SER A 290 10.11 5.70 -14.26
N SER A 291 8.93 5.65 -14.88
CA SER A 291 8.41 6.65 -15.80
C SER A 291 7.69 7.80 -15.07
N LEU A 292 8.09 8.11 -13.83
CA LEU A 292 7.48 9.14 -12.97
C LEU A 292 7.31 10.50 -13.68
N ARG A 293 8.30 10.93 -14.47
CA ARG A 293 8.26 12.14 -15.31
C ARG A 293 7.04 12.25 -16.26
N TRP A 294 6.39 11.14 -16.61
CA TRP A 294 5.17 11.12 -17.45
C TRP A 294 3.89 10.77 -16.68
N TRP A 295 3.96 10.54 -15.36
CA TRP A 295 2.78 10.31 -14.55
C TRP A 295 2.00 11.63 -14.37
N ASP A 296 0.69 11.56 -14.55
CA ASP A 296 -0.26 12.66 -14.36
C ASP A 296 -0.68 12.83 -12.89
N PHE A 297 -0.04 12.07 -11.99
CA PHE A 297 -0.36 11.95 -10.57
C PHE A 297 -1.77 11.39 -10.31
N ARG A 298 -2.40 10.69 -11.28
CA ARG A 298 -3.78 10.16 -11.20
C ARG A 298 -3.91 8.72 -11.66
N ALA A 299 -3.28 8.38 -12.77
CA ALA A 299 -3.52 7.13 -13.48
C ALA A 299 -2.93 5.93 -12.73
N GLY A 300 -3.69 4.83 -12.66
CA GLY A 300 -3.31 3.63 -11.91
C GLY A 300 -2.10 2.87 -12.47
N TRP A 301 -1.68 3.14 -13.72
CA TRP A 301 -0.57 2.43 -14.37
C TRP A 301 0.76 2.56 -13.62
N MET A 302 0.97 3.64 -12.84
CA MET A 302 2.17 3.84 -12.03
C MET A 302 2.39 2.70 -11.02
N VAL A 303 1.30 2.14 -10.48
CA VAL A 303 1.34 0.98 -9.56
C VAL A 303 1.72 -0.31 -10.32
N GLU A 304 1.22 -0.48 -11.55
CA GLU A 304 1.53 -1.64 -12.38
C GLU A 304 2.97 -1.60 -12.91
N GLU A 305 3.47 -0.42 -13.30
CA GLU A 305 4.87 -0.20 -13.66
C GLU A 305 5.78 -0.52 -12.47
N HIS A 306 5.55 0.11 -11.31
CA HIS A 306 6.34 -0.12 -10.10
C HIS A 306 6.46 -1.61 -9.75
N ALA A 307 5.34 -2.35 -9.79
CA ALA A 307 5.34 -3.78 -9.51
C ALA A 307 6.17 -4.61 -10.52
N ARG A 308 6.20 -4.21 -11.80
CA ARG A 308 7.04 -4.84 -12.84
C ARG A 308 8.51 -4.50 -12.68
N LEU A 309 8.83 -3.22 -12.49
CA LEU A 309 10.19 -2.73 -12.28
C LEU A 309 10.82 -3.38 -11.04
N ALA A 310 10.13 -3.32 -9.90
CA ALA A 310 10.54 -3.97 -8.65
C ALA A 310 10.80 -5.48 -8.83
N ALA A 311 10.04 -6.19 -9.67
CA ALA A 311 10.25 -7.61 -9.96
C ALA A 311 11.55 -7.88 -10.75
N VAL A 312 12.10 -6.88 -11.43
CA VAL A 312 13.47 -6.88 -11.97
C VAL A 312 14.45 -6.47 -10.86
N ALA A 313 14.40 -5.20 -10.42
CA ALA A 313 15.33 -4.58 -9.47
C ALA A 313 14.69 -3.31 -8.84
N PRO A 314 15.22 -2.75 -7.74
CA PRO A 314 14.75 -1.49 -7.14
C PRO A 314 14.44 -0.37 -8.17
N PRO A 315 13.26 0.26 -8.15
CA PRO A 315 12.94 1.37 -9.05
C PRO A 315 13.49 2.70 -8.51
N ILE A 316 14.27 3.39 -9.34
CA ILE A 316 14.76 4.75 -9.13
C ILE A 316 13.73 5.74 -9.68
N ALA A 317 13.35 6.75 -8.89
CA ALA A 317 12.42 7.80 -9.30
C ALA A 317 13.07 8.74 -10.32
N THR A 318 12.54 8.76 -11.55
CA THR A 318 13.02 9.67 -12.61
C THR A 318 12.17 10.94 -12.63
N VAL A 319 12.62 12.01 -11.97
CA VAL A 319 11.89 13.29 -11.96
C VAL A 319 11.91 14.00 -13.30
N GLU A 320 12.99 13.83 -14.06
CA GLU A 320 13.18 14.38 -15.39
C GLU A 320 14.15 13.49 -16.20
N VAL A 321 13.94 13.45 -17.52
CA VAL A 321 14.66 12.56 -18.45
C VAL A 321 15.83 13.33 -19.08
N PRO A 322 17.08 12.86 -18.92
CA PRO A 322 18.22 13.40 -19.66
C PRO A 322 17.97 13.38 -21.17
N PHE A 323 18.32 14.47 -21.86
CA PHE A 323 18.07 14.70 -23.31
C PHE A 323 16.60 14.76 -23.74
N GLY A 324 15.65 14.64 -22.79
CA GLY A 324 14.23 14.86 -23.03
C GLY A 324 13.81 16.34 -22.90
N THR A 325 12.54 16.60 -23.16
CA THR A 325 11.88 17.88 -22.88
C THR A 325 11.95 18.20 -21.37
N ARG A 326 12.70 19.25 -21.00
CA ARG A 326 12.79 19.71 -19.59
C ARG A 326 11.38 19.90 -19.01
N TYR A 327 11.15 19.41 -17.81
CA TYR A 327 9.86 19.36 -17.14
C TYR A 327 9.19 20.75 -17.07
N GLY A 328 9.98 21.80 -16.82
CA GLY A 328 9.54 23.20 -16.77
C GLY A 328 8.97 23.75 -18.07
N GLN A 329 9.25 23.16 -19.23
CA GLN A 329 8.67 23.58 -20.52
C GLN A 329 7.18 23.24 -20.63
N ALA A 330 6.65 22.34 -19.79
CA ALA A 330 5.22 22.02 -19.75
C ALA A 330 4.36 23.06 -19.00
N PHE A 331 4.98 24.03 -18.31
CA PHE A 331 4.31 24.96 -17.41
C PHE A 331 4.62 26.42 -17.81
N GLY A 332 3.57 27.25 -17.93
CA GLY A 332 3.68 28.62 -18.43
C GLY A 332 4.38 29.58 -17.48
N ASP A 333 3.70 29.97 -16.39
CA ASP A 333 4.22 30.92 -15.41
C ASP A 333 5.15 30.26 -14.37
N ALA A 334 5.93 31.10 -13.69
CA ALA A 334 6.93 30.65 -12.71
C ALA A 334 6.33 29.98 -11.47
N MET A 335 5.16 30.43 -10.98
CA MET A 335 4.53 29.91 -9.76
C MET A 335 3.90 28.54 -10.01
N THR A 336 3.20 28.37 -11.14
CA THR A 336 2.71 27.07 -11.60
C THR A 336 3.88 26.09 -11.81
N ARG A 337 5.00 26.56 -12.37
CA ARG A 337 6.21 25.76 -12.56
C ARG A 337 6.83 25.35 -11.21
N GLU A 338 6.97 26.25 -10.24
CA GLU A 338 7.53 25.92 -8.92
C GLU A 338 6.67 24.85 -8.21
N ARG A 339 5.35 25.03 -8.19
CA ARG A 339 4.39 24.04 -7.64
C ARG A 339 4.56 22.67 -8.30
N ALA A 340 4.72 22.63 -9.61
CA ALA A 340 4.94 21.39 -10.35
C ALA A 340 6.26 20.70 -10.00
N TYR A 341 7.33 21.46 -9.75
CA TYR A 341 8.63 20.95 -9.34
C TYR A 341 8.64 20.46 -7.89
N ARG A 342 8.05 21.20 -6.95
CA ARG A 342 7.89 20.77 -5.55
C ARG A 342 7.12 19.43 -5.50
N ARG A 343 5.93 19.36 -6.11
CA ARG A 343 5.15 18.12 -6.23
C ARG A 343 5.95 16.94 -6.78
N MET A 344 6.85 17.17 -7.72
CA MET A 344 7.69 16.13 -8.31
C MET A 344 8.77 15.64 -7.35
N LEU A 345 9.36 16.53 -6.52
CA LEU A 345 10.27 16.17 -5.44
C LEU A 345 9.55 15.41 -4.32
N ASP A 346 8.44 15.96 -3.82
CA ASP A 346 7.64 15.39 -2.72
C ASP A 346 7.13 13.97 -3.04
N VAL A 347 6.85 13.68 -4.32
CA VAL A 347 6.44 12.35 -4.80
C VAL A 347 7.65 11.43 -5.05
N ALA A 348 8.80 11.97 -5.47
CA ALA A 348 10.02 11.18 -5.67
C ALA A 348 10.61 10.66 -4.34
N ASP A 349 10.52 11.47 -3.28
CA ASP A 349 10.96 11.12 -1.91
C ASP A 349 10.31 9.83 -1.38
N VAL A 350 9.03 9.62 -1.72
CA VAL A 350 8.23 8.50 -1.20
C VAL A 350 8.20 7.29 -2.15
N LEU A 351 8.27 7.50 -3.47
CA LEU A 351 8.11 6.40 -4.45
C LEU A 351 9.44 5.81 -4.97
N GLY A 352 10.56 6.50 -4.80
CA GLY A 352 11.87 6.01 -5.24
C GLY A 352 12.55 5.13 -4.20
N ALA A 353 13.16 4.01 -4.62
CA ALA A 353 14.21 3.39 -3.81
C ALA A 353 15.42 4.33 -3.72
N GLY A 354 15.75 4.96 -4.86
CA GLY A 354 16.58 6.15 -4.99
C GLY A 354 15.98 7.07 -6.05
N TRP A 355 16.70 8.11 -6.50
CA TRP A 355 16.20 9.03 -7.54
C TRP A 355 17.29 9.52 -8.50
N LEU A 356 16.86 10.00 -9.68
CA LEU A 356 17.72 10.61 -10.70
C LEU A 356 17.22 12.00 -11.06
N MET A 357 18.09 13.00 -10.89
CA MET A 357 17.85 14.41 -11.21
C MET A 357 18.85 14.91 -12.25
N PRO A 358 18.41 15.39 -13.44
CA PRO A 358 19.27 16.14 -14.35
C PRO A 358 19.68 17.49 -13.74
N PHE A 359 20.96 17.83 -13.87
CA PHE A 359 21.50 19.06 -13.28
C PHE A 359 20.78 20.32 -13.78
N GLY A 360 20.63 21.31 -12.89
CA GLY A 360 19.83 22.52 -13.11
C GLY A 360 18.32 22.34 -12.92
N PHE A 361 17.81 21.12 -12.67
CA PHE A 361 16.41 20.91 -12.30
C PHE A 361 16.05 21.67 -11.01
N GLU A 362 16.96 21.75 -10.04
CA GLU A 362 16.80 22.50 -8.80
C GLU A 362 16.63 24.02 -9.01
N ARG A 363 17.04 24.51 -10.19
CA ARG A 363 16.92 25.91 -10.64
C ARG A 363 15.81 26.12 -11.69
N GLY A 364 15.00 25.09 -11.96
CA GLY A 364 13.92 25.14 -12.96
C GLY A 364 14.40 25.23 -14.42
N ALA A 365 15.59 24.69 -14.73
CA ALA A 365 16.25 24.84 -16.03
C ALA A 365 15.35 24.49 -17.23
N LEU A 366 15.24 25.44 -18.17
CA LEU A 366 14.49 25.27 -19.42
C LEU A 366 15.36 24.90 -20.62
N LEU A 367 16.69 25.08 -20.53
CA LEU A 367 17.60 24.68 -21.61
C LEU A 367 17.66 23.13 -21.72
N PRO A 368 17.43 22.55 -22.91
CA PRO A 368 17.55 21.12 -23.11
C PRO A 368 19.02 20.70 -23.05
N MET A 369 19.28 19.50 -22.51
CA MET A 369 20.52 18.78 -22.78
C MET A 369 20.42 18.25 -24.22
N LEU A 370 21.38 18.53 -25.10
CA LEU A 370 21.34 18.06 -26.49
C LEU A 370 22.49 17.09 -26.72
N SER A 371 22.22 15.95 -27.36
CA SER A 371 23.21 14.87 -27.46
C SER A 371 24.41 15.22 -28.34
N GLU A 372 24.26 16.17 -29.27
CA GLU A 372 25.26 16.58 -30.27
C GLU A 372 26.06 17.84 -29.88
N ARG A 373 25.59 18.62 -28.89
CA ARG A 373 26.15 19.94 -28.57
C ARG A 373 25.75 20.45 -27.19
N GLY A 374 26.60 21.28 -26.59
CA GLY A 374 26.31 22.07 -25.40
C GLY A 374 27.23 23.29 -25.33
N ASP A 375 26.87 24.27 -24.51
CA ASP A 375 27.71 25.45 -24.25
C ASP A 375 28.17 25.46 -22.78
N PRO A 376 29.47 25.57 -22.46
CA PRO A 376 29.98 25.69 -21.09
C PRO A 376 29.42 26.88 -20.29
N THR A 377 28.76 27.83 -20.94
CA THR A 377 28.06 28.96 -20.31
C THR A 377 26.59 28.68 -20.00
N ASP A 378 25.98 27.60 -20.51
CA ASP A 378 24.57 27.24 -20.28
C ASP A 378 24.23 27.20 -18.78
N GLN A 379 25.13 26.64 -17.95
CA GLN A 379 24.92 26.58 -16.51
C GLN A 379 24.86 27.97 -15.86
N ARG A 380 25.73 28.91 -16.29
CA ARG A 380 25.70 30.30 -15.79
C ARG A 380 24.44 31.02 -16.24
N TRP A 381 23.95 30.71 -17.45
CA TRP A 381 22.67 31.22 -17.94
C TRP A 381 21.50 30.68 -17.11
N ILE A 382 21.46 29.36 -16.85
CA ILE A 382 20.46 28.71 -15.99
C ILE A 382 20.45 29.35 -14.60
N ASP A 383 21.60 29.49 -13.95
CA ASP A 383 21.68 30.04 -12.61
C ASP A 383 21.23 31.51 -12.56
N ALA A 384 21.54 32.31 -13.58
CA ALA A 384 21.15 33.72 -13.68
C ALA A 384 19.68 33.96 -14.08
N HIS A 385 19.02 32.99 -14.73
CA HIS A 385 17.61 33.06 -15.15
C HIS A 385 16.69 32.11 -14.35
N ALA A 386 17.19 31.55 -13.25
CA ALA A 386 16.44 30.70 -12.34
C ALA A 386 15.29 31.50 -11.71
N VAL A 387 14.05 31.05 -11.94
CA VAL A 387 12.84 31.70 -11.40
C VAL A 387 12.50 31.26 -9.97
N PHE A 388 13.15 30.21 -9.48
CA PHE A 388 13.13 29.70 -8.12
C PHE A 388 14.43 28.94 -7.83
N ASP A 389 14.66 28.60 -6.57
CA ASP A 389 15.72 27.67 -6.15
C ASP A 389 15.12 26.63 -5.18
N LEU A 390 15.33 25.35 -5.48
CA LEU A 390 14.87 24.21 -4.71
C LEU A 390 16.04 23.42 -4.09
N SER A 391 17.24 24.01 -4.03
CA SER A 391 18.45 23.39 -3.46
C SER A 391 18.27 22.90 -2.01
N ASP A 392 17.37 23.51 -1.23
CA ASP A 392 16.97 23.00 0.09
C ASP A 392 16.16 21.70 -0.03
N ALA A 393 15.03 21.72 -0.74
CA ALA A 393 14.19 20.53 -0.94
C ALA A 393 14.96 19.36 -1.59
N VAL A 394 15.92 19.64 -2.48
CA VAL A 394 16.82 18.62 -3.05
C VAL A 394 17.76 18.03 -2.00
N ARG A 395 18.26 18.82 -1.05
CA ARG A 395 19.02 18.32 0.12
C ARG A 395 18.13 17.50 1.05
N ASP A 396 16.88 17.89 1.23
CA ASP A 396 15.93 17.21 2.12
C ASP A 396 15.58 15.81 1.58
N VAL A 397 15.23 15.67 0.29
CA VAL A 397 15.04 14.37 -0.37
C VAL A 397 16.30 13.49 -0.26
N ASN A 398 17.47 14.09 -0.48
CA ASN A 398 18.76 13.41 -0.32
C ASN A 398 19.08 13.01 1.13
N ALA A 399 18.47 13.66 2.13
CA ALA A 399 18.61 13.32 3.54
C ALA A 399 17.62 12.21 3.96
N THR A 400 16.34 12.30 3.57
CA THR A 400 15.31 11.28 3.82
C THR A 400 15.73 9.94 3.27
N LEU A 401 16.08 9.87 1.98
CA LEU A 401 16.52 8.62 1.34
C LEU A 401 17.71 8.00 2.09
N ARG A 402 18.76 8.78 2.36
CA ARG A 402 19.96 8.32 3.08
C ARG A 402 19.65 7.78 4.47
N ALA A 403 18.76 8.44 5.23
CA ALA A 403 18.33 7.98 6.55
C ALA A 403 17.58 6.64 6.44
N ALA A 404 16.66 6.53 5.47
CA ALA A 404 15.85 5.34 5.25
C ALA A 404 16.70 4.12 4.81
N HIS A 405 17.84 4.34 4.14
CA HIS A 405 18.83 3.27 3.83
C HIS A 405 19.67 2.88 5.04
N ALA A 406 20.10 3.84 5.85
CA ALA A 406 20.97 3.59 7.02
C ALA A 406 20.29 2.68 8.05
N ASP A 407 18.97 2.84 8.23
CA ASP A 407 18.14 1.99 9.10
C ASP A 407 17.77 0.64 8.48
N GLY A 408 18.02 0.44 7.18
CA GLY A 408 17.66 -0.79 6.46
C GLY A 408 16.15 -1.06 6.37
N LYS A 409 15.31 -0.04 6.57
CA LYS A 409 13.84 -0.13 6.63
C LYS A 409 13.15 -0.14 5.27
N VAL A 410 13.76 0.44 4.24
CA VAL A 410 13.19 0.47 2.88
C VAL A 410 13.29 -0.91 2.23
N GLU A 411 12.17 -1.64 2.13
CA GLU A 411 12.05 -2.72 1.16
C GLU A 411 11.85 -2.10 -0.23
N PRO A 412 12.80 -2.22 -1.18
CA PRO A 412 12.71 -1.60 -2.52
C PRO A 412 11.66 -2.26 -3.44
N ARG A 413 10.87 -3.17 -2.87
CA ARG A 413 9.80 -3.96 -3.48
C ARG A 413 8.49 -3.80 -2.71
N ALA A 414 8.39 -2.70 -1.96
CA ALA A 414 7.17 -2.24 -1.30
C ALA A 414 5.96 -2.32 -2.23
N GLU A 415 4.85 -2.86 -1.72
CA GLU A 415 3.56 -2.83 -2.41
C GLU A 415 3.05 -1.38 -2.51
N LEU A 416 2.85 -0.87 -3.72
CA LEU A 416 2.08 0.34 -3.96
C LEU A 416 0.61 0.00 -4.19
N ARG A 417 -0.30 0.85 -3.69
CA ARG A 417 -1.74 0.68 -3.87
C ARG A 417 -2.45 2.02 -3.99
N MET A 418 -2.98 2.30 -5.19
CA MET A 418 -3.87 3.44 -5.41
C MET A 418 -5.18 3.23 -4.64
N LEU A 419 -5.61 4.25 -3.88
CA LEU A 419 -6.86 4.23 -3.11
C LEU A 419 -7.98 5.06 -3.79
N THR A 420 -7.63 5.84 -4.81
CA THR A 420 -8.51 6.73 -5.59
C THR A 420 -8.57 6.33 -7.06
N GLY A 421 -9.71 6.55 -7.71
CA GLY A 421 -9.82 6.45 -9.18
C GLY A 421 -9.17 7.64 -9.90
N PRO A 422 -8.88 7.54 -11.21
CA PRO A 422 -8.16 8.58 -11.96
C PRO A 422 -8.91 9.92 -12.05
N ASP A 423 -10.24 9.89 -12.00
CA ASP A 423 -11.11 11.07 -12.04
C ASP A 423 -11.23 11.80 -10.67
N ALA A 424 -10.67 11.23 -9.60
CA ALA A 424 -10.71 11.86 -8.27
C ALA A 424 -9.94 13.19 -8.29
N ARG A 425 -10.49 14.26 -7.69
CA ARG A 425 -9.81 15.58 -7.69
C ARG A 425 -8.47 15.59 -6.96
N MET A 426 -8.32 14.69 -6.00
CA MET A 426 -7.13 14.42 -5.21
C MET A 426 -6.79 12.94 -5.34
N SER A 427 -5.51 12.62 -5.43
CA SER A 427 -5.04 11.23 -5.52
C SER A 427 -4.48 10.78 -4.17
N ALA A 428 -4.80 9.54 -3.78
CA ALA A 428 -4.25 8.91 -2.58
C ALA A 428 -3.59 7.58 -2.95
N LEU A 429 -2.31 7.46 -2.65
CA LEU A 429 -1.45 6.32 -2.97
C LEU A 429 -0.82 5.80 -1.67
N LEU A 430 -1.02 4.52 -1.36
CA LEU A 430 -0.48 3.91 -0.15
C LEU A 430 0.73 3.04 -0.49
N CYS A 431 1.81 3.25 0.24
CA CYS A 431 3.08 2.56 0.10
C CYS A 431 3.28 1.66 1.33
N ALA A 432 3.41 0.35 1.12
CA ALA A 432 3.68 -0.61 2.17
C ALA A 432 5.14 -0.51 2.67
N ASP A 433 5.41 -1.02 3.88
CA ASP A 433 6.79 -1.18 4.36
C ASP A 433 7.45 -2.43 3.76
N GLY A 434 6.63 -3.42 3.38
CA GLY A 434 7.06 -4.69 2.80
C GLY A 434 6.32 -5.05 1.50
N PRO A 435 6.55 -6.29 0.99
CA PRO A 435 5.99 -6.76 -0.28
C PRO A 435 4.54 -7.28 -0.16
N ASP A 436 3.84 -6.99 0.94
CA ASP A 436 2.44 -7.35 1.20
C ASP A 436 1.88 -6.45 2.30
N LEU A 437 1.12 -5.41 1.92
CA LEU A 437 0.53 -4.41 2.84
C LEU A 437 -0.30 -5.04 3.99
N ARG A 438 -0.82 -6.25 3.79
CA ARG A 438 -1.65 -6.95 4.80
C ARG A 438 -0.82 -7.65 5.87
N ALA A 439 0.50 -7.75 5.69
CA ALA A 439 1.44 -8.29 6.67
C ALA A 439 2.03 -7.20 7.59
N ASP A 440 2.07 -5.95 7.12
CA ASP A 440 2.78 -4.86 7.80
C ASP A 440 1.99 -4.28 9.00
N GLU A 441 2.68 -3.54 9.87
CA GLU A 441 2.11 -2.87 11.06
C GLU A 441 2.10 -1.33 10.92
N ALA A 442 2.72 -0.80 9.87
CA ALA A 442 2.77 0.60 9.47
C ALA A 442 2.82 0.68 7.92
N ALA A 443 2.56 1.85 7.36
CA ALA A 443 2.59 2.14 5.92
C ALA A 443 2.68 3.66 5.69
N THR A 444 3.09 4.10 4.50
CA THR A 444 3.20 5.52 4.15
C THR A 444 2.14 5.91 3.11
N LEU A 445 1.20 6.77 3.50
CA LEU A 445 0.18 7.32 2.62
C LEU A 445 0.69 8.63 1.99
N LEU A 446 0.75 8.64 0.67
CA LEU A 446 1.08 9.80 -0.16
C LEU A 446 -0.23 10.38 -0.73
N VAL A 447 -0.53 11.64 -0.43
CA VAL A 447 -1.74 12.33 -0.88
C VAL A 447 -1.35 13.53 -1.73
N ILE A 448 -1.90 13.61 -2.95
CA ILE A 448 -1.40 14.50 -4.00
C ILE A 448 -2.56 15.32 -4.59
N ASN A 449 -2.33 16.62 -4.77
CA ASN A 449 -3.17 17.46 -5.63
C ASN A 449 -2.58 17.52 -7.06
N PRO A 450 -3.17 16.80 -8.04
CA PRO A 450 -2.78 16.89 -9.44
C PRO A 450 -3.10 18.25 -10.11
N ASP A 451 -3.99 19.07 -9.56
CA ASP A 451 -4.29 20.42 -10.08
C ASP A 451 -3.28 21.45 -9.55
N LEU A 452 -2.68 22.26 -10.44
CA LEU A 452 -1.66 23.27 -10.09
C LEU A 452 -2.24 24.67 -9.85
N HIS A 453 -3.54 24.88 -10.09
CA HIS A 453 -4.23 26.16 -10.03
C HIS A 453 -5.29 26.21 -8.91
N ALA A 454 -6.00 25.10 -8.66
CA ALA A 454 -7.01 24.99 -7.60
C ALA A 454 -6.54 24.11 -6.43
N GLY A 455 -6.90 24.51 -5.20
CA GLY A 455 -6.76 23.65 -4.01
C GLY A 455 -7.86 22.59 -3.94
N VAL A 456 -7.65 21.56 -3.13
CA VAL A 456 -8.62 20.46 -2.95
C VAL A 456 -8.71 20.01 -1.49
N SER A 457 -9.94 19.82 -1.03
CA SER A 457 -10.28 19.31 0.30
C SER A 457 -10.99 17.97 0.18
N ALA A 458 -10.62 16.99 1.00
CA ALA A 458 -11.34 15.72 1.06
C ALA A 458 -11.24 15.05 2.44
N HIS A 459 -12.35 14.47 2.91
CA HIS A 459 -12.29 13.52 4.02
C HIS A 459 -11.48 12.28 3.63
N ALA A 460 -10.54 11.87 4.49
CA ALA A 460 -9.72 10.67 4.27
C ALA A 460 -10.55 9.38 4.21
N ASP A 461 -11.72 9.43 4.83
CA ASP A 461 -12.79 8.42 4.85
C ASP A 461 -13.29 8.03 3.46
N ARG A 462 -13.05 8.87 2.45
CA ARG A 462 -13.40 8.56 1.05
C ARG A 462 -12.48 7.52 0.40
N PHE A 463 -11.35 7.17 1.02
CA PHE A 463 -10.37 6.24 0.46
C PHE A 463 -9.72 5.29 1.49
N LEU A 464 -9.65 5.64 2.78
CA LEU A 464 -9.05 4.78 3.82
C LEU A 464 -9.85 3.53 4.25
N PRO A 465 -11.20 3.51 4.30
CA PRO A 465 -11.95 2.30 4.66
C PRO A 465 -11.71 1.13 3.70
N GLY A 466 -11.26 1.41 2.46
CA GLY A 466 -10.83 0.43 1.46
C GLY A 466 -9.54 -0.34 1.83
N VAL A 467 -8.75 0.15 2.80
CA VAL A 467 -7.38 -0.31 2.99
C VAL A 467 -7.30 -1.65 3.74
N ALA A 468 -6.77 -2.65 3.04
CA ALA A 468 -6.53 -3.99 3.59
C ALA A 468 -5.42 -3.99 4.64
N GLY A 469 -5.80 -3.83 5.90
CA GLY A 469 -4.91 -3.83 7.07
C GLY A 469 -5.58 -3.25 8.31
N GLY A 470 -6.41 -2.21 8.13
CA GLY A 470 -6.98 -1.40 9.21
C GLY A 470 -6.15 -0.15 9.52
N PHE A 471 -5.65 0.54 8.49
CA PHE A 471 -4.85 1.76 8.63
C PHE A 471 -5.75 2.99 8.84
N THR A 472 -6.41 3.07 10.00
CA THR A 472 -7.38 4.12 10.33
C THR A 472 -6.76 5.34 11.02
N ARG A 473 -5.49 5.27 11.42
CA ARG A 473 -4.78 6.31 12.18
C ARG A 473 -3.41 6.59 11.58
N GLY A 474 -2.91 7.80 11.74
CA GLY A 474 -1.57 8.18 11.34
C GLY A 474 -1.12 9.53 11.88
N VAL A 475 0.10 9.92 11.49
CA VAL A 475 0.70 11.22 11.74
C VAL A 475 1.13 11.82 10.41
N ALA A 476 0.87 13.10 10.17
CA ALA A 476 1.32 13.82 8.99
C ALA A 476 2.81 14.18 9.17
N LEU A 477 3.66 13.75 8.25
CA LEU A 477 5.13 13.89 8.35
C LEU A 477 5.60 15.31 7.97
N ASP A 478 4.80 16.06 7.21
CA ASP A 478 5.02 17.49 6.94
C ASP A 478 4.95 18.37 8.21
N LEU A 479 4.30 17.89 9.27
CA LEU A 479 4.25 18.55 10.57
C LEU A 479 5.39 18.14 11.54
N LEU A 480 6.28 17.22 11.12
CA LEU A 480 7.40 16.76 11.91
C LEU A 480 8.72 17.00 11.16
N THR A 481 9.68 17.66 11.80
CA THR A 481 11.04 17.85 11.24
C THR A 481 11.90 16.59 11.35
N GLU A 482 11.29 15.41 11.22
CA GLU A 482 11.87 14.09 11.44
C GLU A 482 11.65 13.22 10.19
N PRO A 483 12.71 12.66 9.56
CA PRO A 483 12.57 11.95 8.30
C PRO A 483 11.75 10.66 8.42
N ALA A 484 11.19 10.21 7.30
CA ALA A 484 10.45 8.95 7.20
C ALA A 484 11.34 7.77 7.63
N GLY A 485 11.08 7.25 8.84
CA GLY A 485 11.93 6.26 9.50
C GLY A 485 12.17 6.54 10.98
N SER A 486 11.93 7.77 11.46
CA SER A 486 11.87 8.07 12.91
C SER A 486 10.98 7.06 13.67
N HIS A 487 11.32 6.77 14.92
CA HIS A 487 10.86 5.55 15.60
C HIS A 487 9.32 5.40 15.60
N ASP A 488 8.81 4.43 14.83
CA ASP A 488 7.38 4.17 14.66
C ASP A 488 6.61 4.00 15.99
N ASP A 489 7.26 3.54 17.07
CA ASP A 489 6.65 3.43 18.40
C ASP A 489 6.29 4.79 19.02
N ALA A 490 7.07 5.84 18.76
CA ALA A 490 6.76 7.21 19.19
C ALA A 490 5.62 7.80 18.33
N LEU A 491 5.76 7.76 17.00
CA LEU A 491 4.74 8.21 16.06
C LEU A 491 3.38 7.53 16.29
N ARG A 492 3.37 6.24 16.64
CA ARG A 492 2.16 5.46 16.93
C ARG A 492 1.38 5.96 18.17
N ALA A 493 2.04 6.62 19.12
CA ALA A 493 1.36 7.27 20.25
C ALA A 493 0.72 8.61 19.84
N GLU A 494 1.32 9.32 18.90
CA GLU A 494 0.82 10.58 18.35
C GLU A 494 -0.24 10.39 17.26
N ALA A 495 -0.31 9.20 16.66
CA ALA A 495 -1.27 8.86 15.62
C ALA A 495 -2.74 9.17 16.00
N ARG A 496 -3.44 9.88 15.11
CA ARG A 496 -4.87 10.25 15.22
C ARG A 496 -5.65 9.71 14.02
N PRO A 497 -6.99 9.58 14.11
CA PRO A 497 -7.82 9.35 12.93
C PRO A 497 -7.64 10.47 11.90
N LEU A 498 -7.52 10.11 10.63
CA LEU A 498 -7.43 11.10 9.55
C LEU A 498 -8.84 11.59 9.23
N ALA A 499 -9.10 12.89 9.41
CA ALA A 499 -10.44 13.48 9.28
C ALA A 499 -10.61 14.18 7.93
N GLU A 500 -10.07 15.38 7.77
CA GLU A 500 -9.99 16.12 6.51
C GLU A 500 -8.52 16.28 6.10
N ILE A 501 -8.28 16.30 4.79
CA ILE A 501 -7.00 16.63 4.18
C ILE A 501 -7.24 17.77 3.18
N ASP A 502 -6.55 18.88 3.42
CA ASP A 502 -6.56 20.08 2.59
C ASP A 502 -5.21 20.23 1.88
N LEU A 503 -5.22 20.24 0.55
CA LEU A 503 -4.01 20.45 -0.25
C LEU A 503 -4.10 21.75 -1.05
N PRO A 504 -3.06 22.62 -1.00
CA PRO A 504 -2.96 23.77 -1.89
C PRO A 504 -2.82 23.32 -3.36
N PRO A 505 -2.90 24.24 -4.34
CA PRO A 505 -2.64 23.89 -5.73
C PRO A 505 -1.23 23.30 -5.91
N GLY A 506 -1.17 22.07 -6.44
CA GLY A 506 0.05 21.27 -6.57
C GLY A 506 0.55 20.63 -5.29
N GLY A 507 -0.11 20.83 -4.15
CA GLY A 507 0.35 20.35 -2.85
C GLY A 507 0.41 18.83 -2.74
N VAL A 508 1.31 18.36 -1.87
CA VAL A 508 1.47 16.97 -1.47
C VAL A 508 1.49 16.92 0.06
N GLN A 509 0.94 15.86 0.64
CA GLN A 509 1.09 15.56 2.05
C GLN A 509 1.42 14.07 2.24
N VAL A 510 2.39 13.79 3.10
CA VAL A 510 2.87 12.43 3.40
C VAL A 510 2.45 12.09 4.83
N TRP A 511 1.79 10.95 5.02
CA TRP A 511 1.31 10.48 6.33
C TRP A 511 1.92 9.11 6.66
N ARG A 512 2.47 8.97 7.87
CA ARG A 512 2.81 7.66 8.42
C ARG A 512 1.54 7.06 9.05
N LEU A 513 0.99 6.03 8.43
CA LEU A 513 -0.19 5.32 8.91
C LEU A 513 0.19 4.12 9.76
N PHE A 514 -0.63 3.81 10.76
CA PHE A 514 -0.45 2.70 11.66
C PHE A 514 -1.62 1.74 11.64
N ARG A 515 -1.30 0.44 11.73
CA ARG A 515 -2.30 -0.61 11.72
C ARG A 515 -3.05 -0.68 13.05
N SER A 516 -4.37 -0.52 13.00
CA SER A 516 -5.25 -0.79 14.12
C SER A 516 -5.37 -2.31 14.33
N ARG A 517 -4.95 -2.77 15.52
CA ARG A 517 -5.00 -4.20 15.88
C ARG A 517 -6.47 -4.67 15.89
N PRO A 518 -6.81 -5.81 15.25
CA PRO A 518 -8.12 -6.42 15.35
C PRO A 518 -8.55 -6.63 16.80
N VAL A 519 -9.87 -6.67 17.03
CA VAL A 519 -10.45 -7.05 18.31
C VAL A 519 -10.15 -8.53 18.58
N ARG A 520 -9.53 -8.81 19.72
CA ARG A 520 -9.41 -10.18 20.22
C ARG A 520 -10.76 -10.62 20.74
N TRP A 521 -11.40 -11.59 20.07
CA TRP A 521 -12.64 -12.17 20.58
C TRP A 521 -12.40 -12.72 21.99
N ARG A 522 -13.05 -12.13 23.01
CA ARG A 522 -13.05 -12.71 24.35
C ARG A 522 -14.03 -13.87 24.33
N PRO A 523 -13.62 -15.11 24.64
CA PRO A 523 -14.55 -16.22 24.65
C PRO A 523 -15.69 -15.94 25.63
N VAL A 524 -16.93 -16.06 25.15
CA VAL A 524 -18.11 -15.95 26.00
C VAL A 524 -18.10 -17.15 26.94
N ILE A 525 -17.47 -16.98 28.10
CA ILE A 525 -17.75 -17.81 29.27
C ILE A 525 -19.24 -17.61 29.53
N ALA A 526 -20.01 -18.68 29.30
CA ALA A 526 -21.45 -18.66 29.50
C ALA A 526 -21.73 -18.53 31.01
N LEU A 527 -21.76 -17.28 31.49
CA LEU A 527 -22.56 -16.90 32.65
C LEU A 527 -23.98 -17.36 32.34
N GLY A 528 -24.36 -18.50 32.91
CA GLY A 528 -25.59 -19.19 32.55
C GLY A 528 -26.76 -18.24 32.68
N ALA A 529 -27.58 -18.14 31.62
CA ALA A 529 -28.78 -17.33 31.65
C ALA A 529 -29.58 -17.71 32.91
N PRO A 530 -29.90 -16.75 33.80
CA PRO A 530 -30.51 -17.06 35.08
C PRO A 530 -31.83 -17.78 34.82
N GLN A 531 -31.93 -19.04 35.25
CA GLN A 531 -33.15 -19.82 35.09
C GLN A 531 -34.20 -19.31 36.07
N VAL A 532 -34.98 -18.34 35.63
CA VAL A 532 -36.17 -17.86 36.33
C VAL A 532 -37.23 -18.94 36.21
N GLU A 533 -37.30 -19.81 37.22
CA GLU A 533 -38.43 -20.70 37.48
C GLU A 533 -39.75 -19.88 37.39
N PRO A 534 -40.73 -20.30 36.57
CA PRO A 534 -41.97 -19.54 36.37
C PRO A 534 -42.87 -19.64 37.60
N ALA A 535 -42.75 -18.65 38.50
CA ALA A 535 -43.54 -18.54 39.71
C ALA A 535 -45.05 -18.53 39.40
N ARG A 536 -45.77 -19.56 39.87
CA ARG A 536 -47.23 -19.66 39.75
C ARG A 536 -47.92 -18.78 40.80
N GLY A 537 -48.18 -17.52 40.46
CA GLY A 537 -48.93 -16.56 41.27
C GLY A 537 -49.46 -15.38 40.43
N ASP A 538 -50.52 -14.72 40.90
CA ASP A 538 -51.36 -13.77 40.16
C ASP A 538 -50.64 -12.84 39.15
N ALA A 539 -51.06 -12.94 37.88
CA ALA A 539 -50.48 -12.19 36.77
C ALA A 539 -50.59 -10.66 36.92
N ASP A 540 -51.61 -10.15 37.59
CA ASP A 540 -51.81 -8.71 37.76
C ASP A 540 -50.93 -8.14 38.90
N ASN A 541 -50.71 -8.89 39.98
CA ASN A 541 -49.70 -8.54 40.98
C ASN A 541 -48.28 -8.62 40.41
N ALA A 542 -48.00 -9.61 39.54
CA ALA A 542 -46.71 -9.70 38.84
C ALA A 542 -46.47 -8.47 37.94
N ARG A 543 -47.49 -7.97 37.23
CA ARG A 543 -47.42 -6.74 36.42
C ARG A 543 -47.24 -5.48 37.26
N ALA A 544 -48.00 -5.34 38.35
CA ALA A 544 -47.87 -4.20 39.26
C ALA A 544 -46.46 -4.13 39.88
N ASN A 545 -45.94 -5.26 40.35
CA ASN A 545 -44.60 -5.34 40.92
C ASN A 545 -43.51 -5.10 39.86
N ALA A 546 -43.69 -5.57 38.62
CA ALA A 546 -42.78 -5.28 37.51
C ALA A 546 -42.77 -3.78 37.14
N ALA A 547 -43.94 -3.10 37.18
CA ALA A 547 -44.04 -1.67 36.95
C ALA A 547 -43.40 -0.84 38.09
N VAL A 548 -43.55 -1.26 39.35
CA VAL A 548 -42.89 -0.62 40.49
C VAL A 548 -41.36 -0.85 40.50
N ALA A 549 -40.91 -1.97 39.93
CA ALA A 549 -39.49 -2.27 39.73
C ALA A 549 -38.90 -1.69 38.43
N ALA A 550 -39.72 -1.04 37.60
CA ALA A 550 -39.26 -0.47 36.33
C ALA A 550 -38.37 0.77 36.56
N PRO A 551 -37.33 0.98 35.74
CA PRO A 551 -36.56 2.22 35.77
C PRO A 551 -37.45 3.42 35.41
N ARG A 552 -37.28 4.56 36.12
CA ARG A 552 -38.11 5.77 35.91
C ARG A 552 -37.94 6.41 34.53
N ILE A 553 -36.80 6.19 33.88
CA ILE A 553 -36.52 6.63 32.50
C ILE A 553 -36.62 5.39 31.61
N ALA A 554 -37.50 5.43 30.62
CA ALA A 554 -37.56 4.41 29.58
C ALA A 554 -36.50 4.70 28.49
N ILE A 555 -35.91 3.65 27.94
CA ILE A 555 -34.99 3.71 26.79
C ILE A 555 -35.47 2.64 25.80
N GLU A 556 -36.15 3.07 24.75
CA GLU A 556 -36.87 2.21 23.80
C GLU A 556 -36.37 2.43 22.37
N HIS A 557 -36.79 1.56 21.44
CA HIS A 557 -36.50 1.64 20.00
C HIS A 557 -35.06 2.03 19.63
N VAL A 558 -34.08 1.43 20.33
CA VAL A 558 -32.66 1.61 20.05
C VAL A 558 -32.35 1.05 18.66
N THR A 559 -31.74 1.87 17.82
CA THR A 559 -31.46 1.57 16.41
C THR A 559 -30.06 2.04 16.04
N PRO A 560 -29.35 1.34 15.14
CA PRO A 560 -29.71 0.05 14.54
C PRO A 560 -29.75 -1.07 15.59
N ALA A 561 -30.50 -2.14 15.29
CA ALA A 561 -30.52 -3.39 16.03
C ALA A 561 -30.94 -4.52 15.07
N VAL A 562 -30.60 -5.77 15.38
CA VAL A 562 -31.10 -6.97 14.66
C VAL A 562 -31.70 -7.92 15.69
N ASP A 563 -32.97 -8.28 15.51
CA ASP A 563 -33.79 -9.04 16.47
C ASP A 563 -33.63 -8.52 17.92
N ASP A 564 -33.85 -7.22 18.12
CA ASP A 564 -33.72 -6.53 19.41
C ASP A 564 -32.35 -6.73 20.11
N GLY A 565 -31.27 -6.73 19.31
CA GLY A 565 -29.91 -6.91 19.78
C GLY A 565 -29.48 -8.38 19.96
N ARG A 566 -30.36 -9.35 19.71
CA ARG A 566 -30.03 -10.79 19.70
C ARG A 566 -28.93 -11.14 18.69
N PHE A 567 -28.87 -10.41 17.56
CA PHE A 567 -27.83 -10.58 16.55
C PHE A 567 -27.06 -9.28 16.34
N ALA A 568 -25.80 -9.41 15.95
CA ALA A 568 -24.92 -8.28 15.73
C ALA A 568 -25.36 -7.48 14.48
N VAL A 569 -25.45 -6.16 14.63
CA VAL A 569 -25.46 -5.25 13.48
C VAL A 569 -24.13 -5.40 12.73
N LYS A 570 -24.13 -5.31 11.39
CA LYS A 570 -22.90 -5.32 10.58
C LYS A 570 -22.59 -3.95 10.00
N ARG A 571 -21.34 -3.52 10.12
CA ARG A 571 -20.80 -2.24 9.60
C ARG A 571 -19.34 -2.41 9.18
N LEU A 572 -18.77 -1.43 8.50
CA LEU A 572 -17.37 -1.42 8.11
C LEU A 572 -16.50 -0.70 9.15
N VAL A 573 -15.22 -1.05 9.18
CA VAL A 573 -14.22 -0.30 9.95
C VAL A 573 -14.11 1.13 9.42
N GLY A 574 -14.26 2.11 10.32
CA GLY A 574 -14.31 3.52 9.95
C GLY A 574 -15.63 4.02 9.34
N ASP A 575 -16.74 3.26 9.39
CA ASP A 575 -18.09 3.82 9.19
C ASP A 575 -18.49 4.71 10.39
N ASP A 576 -19.25 5.77 10.15
CA ASP A 576 -20.00 6.46 11.22
C ASP A 576 -21.26 5.68 11.59
N ILE A 577 -21.30 5.19 12.82
CA ILE A 577 -22.40 4.40 13.35
C ILE A 577 -23.38 5.35 14.04
N LEU A 578 -24.32 5.85 13.25
CA LEU A 578 -25.49 6.56 13.76
C LEU A 578 -26.30 5.64 14.68
N VAL A 579 -26.46 6.03 15.94
CA VAL A 579 -27.30 5.35 16.93
C VAL A 579 -28.40 6.31 17.37
N GLU A 580 -29.63 5.81 17.39
CA GLU A 580 -30.80 6.56 17.86
C GLU A 580 -31.63 5.72 18.83
N ALA A 581 -32.32 6.37 19.76
CA ALA A 581 -33.22 5.75 20.72
C ALA A 581 -34.34 6.71 21.13
N ASP A 582 -35.45 6.17 21.61
CA ASP A 582 -36.54 6.92 22.22
C ASP A 582 -36.30 6.94 23.73
N VAL A 583 -36.23 8.11 24.35
CA VAL A 583 -35.82 8.26 25.76
C VAL A 583 -36.69 9.30 26.47
N LEU A 584 -37.48 8.82 27.44
CA LEU A 584 -38.55 9.58 28.08
C LEU A 584 -38.67 9.26 29.59
N MET A 585 -39.22 10.21 30.35
CA MET A 585 -39.43 10.16 31.80
C MET A 585 -40.75 10.90 32.13
N ASP A 586 -41.35 10.63 33.28
CA ASP A 586 -42.46 11.44 33.78
C ASP A 586 -42.00 12.84 34.23
N GLY A 587 -42.91 13.83 34.12
CA GLY A 587 -42.65 15.23 34.48
C GLY A 587 -42.26 16.10 33.29
N HIS A 588 -41.50 17.16 33.57
CA HIS A 588 -41.06 18.17 32.59
C HIS A 588 -39.55 18.49 32.68
N ASP A 589 -38.82 17.71 33.49
CA ASP A 589 -37.39 17.87 33.72
C ASP A 589 -36.60 17.47 32.47
N ALA A 590 -35.46 18.13 32.23
CA ALA A 590 -34.58 17.79 31.12
C ALA A 590 -33.87 16.43 31.34
N LEU A 591 -33.64 15.71 30.25
CA LEU A 591 -32.86 14.47 30.23
C LEU A 591 -31.50 14.71 29.59
N ALA A 592 -30.47 14.03 30.08
CA ALA A 592 -29.18 13.88 29.42
C ALA A 592 -29.02 12.43 28.97
N VAL A 593 -28.62 12.24 27.71
CA VAL A 593 -28.52 10.93 27.06
C VAL A 593 -27.10 10.76 26.48
N GLU A 594 -26.50 9.60 26.73
CA GLU A 594 -25.11 9.25 26.43
C GLU A 594 -25.06 7.95 25.64
N LEU A 595 -24.59 8.03 24.40
CA LEU A 595 -24.17 6.90 23.60
C LEU A 595 -22.84 6.38 24.14
N ARG A 596 -22.81 5.11 24.54
CA ARG A 596 -21.63 4.43 25.08
C ARG A 596 -21.18 3.36 24.10
N TRP A 597 -19.88 3.22 23.85
CA TRP A 597 -19.36 2.15 22.99
C TRP A 597 -17.98 1.65 23.41
N ARG A 598 -17.60 0.43 22.96
CA ARG A 598 -16.27 -0.17 23.15
C ARG A 598 -16.03 -1.36 22.21
N ALA A 599 -14.77 -1.80 22.08
CA ALA A 599 -14.44 -3.11 21.52
C ALA A 599 -14.74 -4.23 22.53
N ASP A 600 -14.83 -5.48 22.06
CA ASP A 600 -15.05 -6.66 22.92
C ASP A 600 -13.88 -6.96 23.87
N ASP A 601 -12.65 -6.59 23.48
CA ASP A 601 -11.45 -6.75 24.32
C ASP A 601 -11.08 -5.54 25.17
N ASP A 602 -11.81 -4.43 25.06
CA ASP A 602 -11.63 -3.22 25.88
C ASP A 602 -12.63 -3.20 27.05
N ASP A 603 -12.14 -3.01 28.27
CA ASP A 603 -13.02 -2.94 29.46
C ASP A 603 -13.68 -1.56 29.63
N ALA A 604 -12.99 -0.49 29.20
CA ALA A 604 -13.47 0.88 29.29
C ALA A 604 -14.53 1.22 28.23
N TRP A 605 -15.55 1.99 28.63
CA TRP A 605 -16.57 2.51 27.72
C TRP A 605 -16.25 3.94 27.29
N GLN A 606 -16.10 4.15 25.98
CA GLN A 606 -16.14 5.47 25.37
C GLN A 606 -17.56 6.04 25.44
N ARG A 607 -17.68 7.38 25.37
CA ARG A 607 -18.91 8.12 25.66
C ARG A 607 -19.08 9.29 24.68
N VAL A 608 -20.29 9.46 24.14
CA VAL A 608 -20.68 10.57 23.26
C VAL A 608 -22.05 11.06 23.70
N SER A 609 -22.21 12.37 23.94
CA SER A 609 -23.53 12.94 24.25
C SER A 609 -24.46 12.84 23.04
N MET A 610 -25.69 12.37 23.23
CA MET A 610 -26.70 12.33 22.19
C MET A 610 -27.46 13.68 22.14
N VAL A 611 -27.87 14.09 20.95
CA VAL A 611 -28.70 15.28 20.72
C VAL A 611 -30.17 14.89 20.58
N PRO A 612 -31.11 15.70 21.09
CA PRO A 612 -32.54 15.46 20.88
C PRO A 612 -32.95 15.88 19.46
N LEU A 613 -33.86 15.12 18.85
CA LEU A 613 -34.47 15.41 17.54
C LEU A 613 -35.93 15.89 17.65
N GLY A 614 -36.50 15.88 18.86
CA GLY A 614 -37.93 16.07 19.12
C GLY A 614 -38.68 14.73 19.23
N ASN A 615 -39.91 14.77 19.75
CA ASN A 615 -40.74 13.58 20.03
C ASN A 615 -39.98 12.48 20.78
N ASP A 616 -39.26 12.86 21.84
CA ASP A 616 -38.44 12.00 22.71
C ASP A 616 -37.35 11.17 21.99
N ARG A 617 -37.09 11.44 20.71
CA ARG A 617 -36.06 10.80 19.89
C ARG A 617 -34.70 11.46 20.13
N TRP A 618 -33.68 10.65 20.39
CA TRP A 618 -32.28 11.08 20.58
C TRP A 618 -31.37 10.43 19.54
N ARG A 619 -30.27 11.11 19.19
CA ARG A 619 -29.28 10.67 18.19
C ARG A 619 -27.85 10.92 18.67
N GLY A 620 -26.99 9.92 18.48
CA GLY A 620 -25.53 10.06 18.59
C GLY A 620 -24.85 9.35 17.42
N ALA A 621 -23.53 9.54 17.29
CA ALA A 621 -22.72 8.80 16.34
C ALA A 621 -21.41 8.36 17.00
N PHE A 622 -20.86 7.23 16.56
CA PHE A 622 -19.52 6.78 16.95
C PHE A 622 -18.84 6.03 15.81
N ARG A 623 -17.51 5.91 15.86
CA ARG A 623 -16.71 5.42 14.73
C ARG A 623 -15.71 4.34 15.17
N PRO A 624 -15.96 3.04 14.90
CA PRO A 624 -15.07 1.97 15.31
C PRO A 624 -13.83 1.87 14.42
N GLU A 625 -12.66 2.08 15.03
CA GLU A 625 -11.35 2.07 14.36
C GLU A 625 -10.75 0.66 14.15
N ARG A 626 -11.36 -0.39 14.73
CA ARG A 626 -10.79 -1.76 14.81
C ARG A 626 -11.71 -2.77 14.12
N LEU A 627 -11.14 -3.81 13.52
CA LEU A 627 -11.90 -4.93 12.93
C LEU A 627 -12.36 -5.93 14.00
N GLY A 628 -13.63 -6.34 13.99
CA GLY A 628 -14.21 -7.36 14.86
C GLY A 628 -15.34 -6.86 15.78
N ARG A 629 -15.67 -7.65 16.80
CA ARG A 629 -16.80 -7.40 17.73
C ARG A 629 -16.63 -6.09 18.51
N HIS A 630 -17.65 -5.26 18.43
CA HIS A 630 -17.83 -4.09 19.29
C HIS A 630 -19.18 -4.17 20.00
N HIS A 631 -19.40 -3.32 21.00
CA HIS A 631 -20.68 -3.18 21.69
C HIS A 631 -21.02 -1.70 21.85
N TYR A 632 -22.30 -1.35 21.75
CA TYR A 632 -22.82 -0.02 22.07
C TYR A 632 -24.05 -0.11 22.97
N ALA A 633 -24.32 0.93 23.75
CA ALA A 633 -25.48 1.04 24.62
C ALA A 633 -25.88 2.51 24.78
N VAL A 634 -27.14 2.77 25.10
CA VAL A 634 -27.63 4.12 25.44
C VAL A 634 -27.80 4.20 26.96
N ALA A 635 -27.25 5.24 27.58
CA ALA A 635 -27.51 5.59 28.97
C ALA A 635 -28.26 6.92 29.07
N ALA A 636 -29.14 7.05 30.05
CA ALA A 636 -29.92 8.26 30.27
C ALA A 636 -30.05 8.56 31.76
N TRP A 637 -30.12 9.84 32.13
CA TRP A 637 -30.38 10.32 33.49
C TRP A 637 -31.07 11.68 33.44
N ARG A 638 -31.69 12.12 34.54
CA ARG A 638 -32.21 13.48 34.63
C ARG A 638 -31.08 14.49 34.68
N ASP A 639 -31.07 15.45 33.76
CA ASP A 639 -30.13 16.56 33.78
C ASP A 639 -30.61 17.67 34.73
N VAL A 640 -30.07 17.67 35.94
CA VAL A 640 -30.38 18.69 36.96
C VAL A 640 -29.97 20.08 36.50
N PHE A 641 -28.79 20.23 35.88
CA PHE A 641 -28.30 21.54 35.45
C PHE A 641 -28.97 22.00 34.15
N GLY A 642 -29.23 21.10 33.22
CA GLY A 642 -30.01 21.38 32.01
C GLY A 642 -31.45 21.82 32.32
N THR A 643 -32.10 21.17 33.30
CA THR A 643 -33.44 21.58 33.80
C THR A 643 -33.38 22.98 34.40
N PHE A 644 -32.49 23.19 35.37
CA PHE A 644 -32.26 24.48 36.01
C PHE A 644 -32.02 25.60 35.00
N ARG A 645 -31.10 25.40 34.03
CA ARG A 645 -30.74 26.40 33.02
C ARG A 645 -31.93 26.76 32.13
N ALA A 646 -32.73 25.76 31.73
CA ALA A 646 -33.93 25.98 30.92
C ALA A 646 -35.06 26.68 31.70
N GLU A 647 -35.13 26.54 33.04
CA GLU A 647 -36.03 27.36 33.86
C GLU A 647 -35.52 28.79 34.03
N LEU A 648 -34.24 28.97 34.36
CA LEU A 648 -33.59 30.28 34.51
C LEU A 648 -33.77 31.14 33.25
N GLU A 649 -33.55 30.55 32.07
CA GLU A 649 -33.75 31.21 30.78
C GLU A 649 -35.21 31.66 30.60
N LYS A 650 -36.19 30.77 30.79
CA LYS A 650 -37.62 31.08 30.68
C LYS A 650 -38.06 32.19 31.66
N LYS A 651 -37.66 32.10 32.93
CA LYS A 651 -38.00 33.08 33.98
C LYS A 651 -37.41 34.45 33.65
N HIS A 652 -36.15 34.49 33.22
CA HIS A 652 -35.50 35.72 32.80
C HIS A 652 -36.15 36.34 31.56
N THR A 653 -36.44 35.56 30.50
CA THR A 653 -37.12 36.05 29.30
C THR A 653 -38.54 36.55 29.60
N ALA A 654 -39.22 35.98 30.60
CA ALA A 654 -40.52 36.44 31.08
C ALA A 654 -40.45 37.69 31.99
N GLY A 655 -39.26 38.22 32.30
CA GLY A 655 -39.08 39.39 33.16
C GLY A 655 -39.33 39.13 34.66
N VAL A 656 -39.29 37.86 35.08
CA VAL A 656 -39.41 37.47 36.50
C VAL A 656 -38.08 37.74 37.20
N ASP A 657 -38.12 38.07 38.50
CA ASP A 657 -36.89 38.09 39.31
C ASP A 657 -36.32 36.66 39.41
N VAL A 658 -35.02 36.53 39.14
CA VAL A 658 -34.26 35.27 39.15
C VAL A 658 -33.19 35.26 40.25
N SER A 659 -33.29 36.17 41.23
CA SER A 659 -32.32 36.32 42.33
C SER A 659 -32.07 35.01 43.11
N VAL A 660 -33.09 34.16 43.24
CA VAL A 660 -33.00 32.84 43.89
C VAL A 660 -32.32 31.82 42.97
N GLU A 661 -32.73 31.75 41.70
CA GLU A 661 -32.15 30.83 40.71
C GLU A 661 -30.66 31.13 40.46
N LEU A 662 -30.23 32.39 40.47
CA LEU A 662 -28.81 32.74 40.36
C LEU A 662 -27.96 32.18 41.52
N GLU A 663 -28.57 31.96 42.69
CA GLU A 663 -27.94 31.35 43.85
C GLU A 663 -27.99 29.82 43.80
N GLU A 664 -29.12 29.22 43.41
CA GLU A 664 -29.22 27.79 43.10
C GLU A 664 -28.18 27.36 42.05
N GLY A 665 -28.04 28.10 40.95
CA GLY A 665 -27.07 27.83 39.90
C GLY A 665 -25.62 27.89 40.37
N ALA A 666 -25.29 28.84 41.25
CA ALA A 666 -23.96 28.93 41.85
C ALA A 666 -23.69 27.74 42.79
N GLN A 667 -24.70 27.30 43.54
CA GLN A 667 -24.61 26.13 44.42
C GLN A 667 -24.52 24.81 43.62
N LEU A 668 -25.22 24.68 42.49
CA LEU A 668 -25.10 23.54 41.58
C LEU A 668 -23.68 23.43 40.99
N VAL A 669 -23.10 24.54 40.52
CA VAL A 669 -21.71 24.55 40.01
C VAL A 669 -20.71 24.25 41.13
N THR A 670 -20.87 24.84 42.31
CA THR A 670 -20.01 24.59 43.47
C THR A 670 -20.09 23.13 43.93
N HIS A 671 -21.29 22.55 43.96
CA HIS A 671 -21.49 21.14 44.28
C HIS A 671 -20.83 20.23 43.23
N ALA A 672 -20.98 20.54 41.94
CA ALA A 672 -20.35 19.78 40.87
C ALA A 672 -18.81 19.85 40.95
N ALA A 673 -18.22 21.02 41.21
CA ALA A 673 -16.77 21.17 41.40
C ALA A 673 -16.26 20.29 42.56
N GLY A 674 -16.97 20.29 43.70
CA GLY A 674 -16.61 19.49 44.88
C GLY A 674 -16.84 17.98 44.75
N HIS A 675 -17.61 17.51 43.76
CA HIS A 675 -17.99 16.10 43.57
C HIS A 675 -17.70 15.56 42.16
N ALA A 676 -16.85 16.24 41.39
CA ALA A 676 -16.54 15.86 40.01
C ALA A 676 -15.75 14.53 39.96
N PRO A 677 -15.98 13.68 38.94
CA PRO A 677 -15.20 12.46 38.75
C PRO A 677 -13.78 12.77 38.27
N LYS A 678 -12.88 11.77 38.36
CA LYS A 678 -11.44 11.94 38.04
C LYS A 678 -11.14 12.33 36.58
N ASP A 679 -12.09 12.14 35.67
CA ASP A 679 -12.02 12.43 34.25
C ASP A 679 -12.69 13.77 33.85
N ALA A 680 -13.23 14.54 34.81
CA ALA A 680 -13.84 15.84 34.55
C ALA A 680 -12.82 17.01 34.48
N PRO A 681 -13.16 18.13 33.81
CA PRO A 681 -12.32 19.33 33.73
C PRO A 681 -12.31 20.14 35.05
N LEU A 682 -11.75 19.54 36.11
CA LEU A 682 -11.67 20.08 37.47
C LEU A 682 -11.12 21.51 37.54
N GLY A 683 -10.13 21.86 36.73
CA GLY A 683 -9.59 23.23 36.68
C GLY A 683 -10.62 24.25 36.18
N THR A 684 -11.34 23.93 35.11
CA THR A 684 -12.40 24.78 34.53
C THR A 684 -13.61 24.88 35.46
N LEU A 685 -13.95 23.82 36.19
CA LEU A 685 -15.02 23.78 37.17
C LEU A 685 -14.75 24.71 38.37
N HIS A 686 -13.55 24.63 38.97
CA HIS A 686 -13.17 25.54 40.04
C HIS A 686 -13.13 26.98 39.54
N GLN A 687 -12.52 27.26 38.39
CA GLN A 687 -12.52 28.60 37.78
C GLN A 687 -13.94 29.14 37.51
N LEU A 688 -14.92 28.29 37.19
CA LEU A 688 -16.31 28.71 37.01
C LEU A 688 -16.98 29.04 38.36
N ALA A 689 -16.77 28.20 39.38
CA ALA A 689 -17.25 28.46 40.74
C ALA A 689 -16.64 29.76 41.31
N ASP A 690 -15.31 29.92 41.20
CA ASP A 690 -14.58 31.13 41.60
C ASP A 690 -15.14 32.38 40.90
N ARG A 691 -15.44 32.30 39.59
CA ARG A 691 -16.05 33.42 38.83
C ARG A 691 -17.46 33.73 39.28
N LEU A 692 -18.29 32.74 39.58
CA LEU A 692 -19.65 32.94 40.10
C LEU A 692 -19.63 33.55 41.51
N GLN A 693 -18.66 33.16 42.35
CA GLN A 693 -18.48 33.71 43.69
C GLN A 693 -17.87 35.13 43.66
N ALA A 694 -16.91 35.40 42.78
CA ALA A 694 -16.36 36.73 42.56
C ALA A 694 -17.38 37.72 41.95
N THR A 695 -18.37 37.21 41.20
CA THR A 695 -19.49 38.00 40.65
C THR A 695 -20.74 37.96 41.52
N ALA A 696 -20.65 37.55 42.80
CA ALA A 696 -21.80 37.36 43.69
C ALA A 696 -22.80 38.53 43.74
N GLN A 697 -22.31 39.77 43.62
CA GLN A 697 -23.11 41.02 43.64
C GLN A 697 -23.56 41.51 42.25
N ASP A 698 -23.09 40.89 41.16
CA ASP A 698 -23.43 41.24 39.78
C ASP A 698 -24.36 40.17 39.17
N ALA A 699 -25.67 40.38 39.38
CA ALA A 699 -26.70 39.47 38.90
C ALA A 699 -26.68 39.28 37.36
N ALA A 700 -26.34 40.32 36.60
CA ALA A 700 -26.28 40.25 35.13
C ALA A 700 -25.09 39.39 34.65
N HIS A 701 -23.94 39.50 35.33
CA HIS A 701 -22.77 38.66 35.04
C HIS A 701 -23.00 37.21 35.48
N ARG A 702 -23.56 36.96 36.67
CA ARG A 702 -23.94 35.61 37.14
C ARG A 702 -24.90 34.93 36.15
N LEU A 703 -25.94 35.64 35.70
CA LEU A 703 -26.89 35.16 34.70
C LEU A 703 -26.20 34.75 33.41
N LYS A 704 -25.32 35.63 32.89
CA LYS A 704 -24.55 35.36 31.67
C LYS A 704 -23.67 34.11 31.82
N LEU A 705 -23.03 33.91 32.98
CA LEU A 705 -22.20 32.73 33.25
C LEU A 705 -23.01 31.43 33.32
N LEU A 706 -24.19 31.45 33.95
CA LEU A 706 -25.03 30.26 34.13
C LEU A 706 -25.75 29.83 32.84
N LEU A 707 -26.09 30.77 31.97
CA LEU A 707 -26.69 30.48 30.66
C LEU A 707 -25.67 30.09 29.57
N ASP A 708 -24.40 30.44 29.75
CA ASP A 708 -23.31 30.22 28.77
C ASP A 708 -23.25 28.74 28.26
N PRO A 709 -23.24 28.50 26.94
CA PRO A 709 -23.08 27.15 26.39
C PRO A 709 -21.83 26.40 26.87
N ALA A 710 -20.72 27.11 27.15
CA ALA A 710 -19.52 26.50 27.71
C ALA A 710 -19.73 26.01 29.15
N THR A 711 -20.47 26.76 29.97
CA THR A 711 -20.88 26.33 31.31
C THR A 711 -21.73 25.06 31.25
N ALA A 712 -22.72 25.01 30.34
CA ALA A 712 -23.55 23.81 30.16
C ALA A 712 -22.72 22.59 29.72
N HIS A 713 -21.77 22.77 28.80
CA HIS A 713 -20.87 21.70 28.35
C HIS A 713 -19.98 21.16 29.49
N VAL A 714 -19.39 22.06 30.29
CA VAL A 714 -18.57 21.71 31.46
C VAL A 714 -19.40 20.97 32.51
N MET A 715 -20.61 21.45 32.83
CA MET A 715 -21.49 20.83 33.83
C MET A 715 -21.97 19.43 33.41
N ALA A 716 -22.24 19.20 32.12
CA ALA A 716 -22.60 17.89 31.59
C ALA A 716 -21.48 16.84 31.73
N GLN A 717 -20.22 17.27 31.70
CA GLN A 717 -19.05 16.41 31.96
C GLN A 717 -18.79 16.23 33.47
N ALA A 718 -19.07 17.27 34.27
CA ALA A 718 -18.75 17.32 35.70
C ALA A 718 -19.61 16.42 36.57
N SER A 719 -20.89 16.21 36.23
CA SER A 719 -21.81 15.60 37.19
C SER A 719 -21.61 14.08 37.33
N HIS A 720 -20.98 13.69 38.44
CA HIS A 720 -21.07 12.32 38.98
C HIS A 720 -22.49 12.02 39.51
N PHE A 721 -23.24 13.05 39.93
CA PHE A 721 -24.64 12.91 40.32
C PHE A 721 -25.53 12.80 39.07
N ARG A 722 -25.98 11.58 38.78
CA ARG A 722 -26.83 11.24 37.63
C ARG A 722 -28.14 10.60 38.13
N PRO A 723 -29.15 11.41 38.50
CA PRO A 723 -30.41 10.90 39.08
C PRO A 723 -31.17 9.99 38.12
N PHE A 724 -31.73 8.92 38.68
CA PHE A 724 -32.48 7.90 37.94
C PHE A 724 -31.70 7.27 36.76
N ARG A 725 -30.35 7.22 36.82
CA ARG A 725 -29.52 6.75 35.69
C ARG A 725 -29.88 5.33 35.26
N VAL A 726 -30.35 5.20 34.02
CA VAL A 726 -30.64 3.93 33.32
C VAL A 726 -29.59 3.69 32.24
N GLN A 727 -29.44 2.44 31.82
CA GLN A 727 -28.72 2.08 30.61
C GLN A 727 -29.42 0.90 29.93
N SER A 728 -29.48 0.92 28.60
CA SER A 728 -29.94 -0.22 27.80
C SER A 728 -29.04 -1.45 27.98
N VAL A 729 -29.51 -2.60 27.49
CA VAL A 729 -28.63 -3.72 27.18
C VAL A 729 -27.53 -3.30 26.20
N PRO A 730 -26.33 -3.92 26.23
CA PRO A 730 -25.33 -3.78 25.19
C PRO A 730 -25.81 -4.44 23.88
N TYR A 731 -25.85 -3.67 22.80
CA TYR A 731 -26.12 -4.13 21.46
C TYR A 731 -24.80 -4.54 20.77
N PRO A 732 -24.69 -5.76 20.24
CA PRO A 732 -23.48 -6.22 19.56
C PRO A 732 -23.36 -5.63 18.15
N LEU A 733 -22.12 -5.32 17.77
CA LEU A 733 -21.72 -4.84 16.45
C LEU A 733 -20.62 -5.74 15.90
N GLU A 734 -20.67 -6.08 14.62
CA GLU A 734 -19.55 -6.67 13.87
C GLU A 734 -18.98 -5.60 12.93
N VAL A 735 -17.69 -5.33 13.07
CA VAL A 735 -16.98 -4.32 12.29
C VAL A 735 -16.07 -5.03 11.29
N GLU A 736 -16.51 -5.08 10.04
CA GLU A 736 -15.86 -5.85 8.97
C GLU A 736 -14.99 -4.96 8.06
N ARG A 737 -14.19 -5.61 7.20
CA ARG A 737 -13.42 -4.94 6.15
C ARG A 737 -14.35 -4.50 5.01
N SER A 738 -14.08 -3.37 4.38
CA SER A 738 -14.76 -2.87 3.16
C SER A 738 -15.03 -3.94 2.10
N GLY A 739 -14.03 -4.77 1.81
CA GLY A 739 -14.13 -5.92 0.90
C GLY A 739 -15.07 -7.07 1.33
N ALA A 740 -15.88 -6.88 2.38
CA ALA A 740 -17.03 -7.72 2.72
C ALA A 740 -18.38 -7.12 2.26
N ALA A 741 -18.44 -5.79 2.04
CA ALA A 741 -19.62 -5.11 1.50
C ALA A 741 -19.50 -4.82 -0.01
N PHE A 742 -18.30 -4.47 -0.50
CA PHE A 742 -18.06 -4.21 -1.92
C PHE A 742 -16.76 -4.86 -2.40
N ALA A 743 -16.85 -5.67 -3.45
CA ALA A 743 -15.72 -6.19 -4.22
C ALA A 743 -16.22 -6.73 -5.57
N SER A 744 -15.41 -6.66 -6.62
CA SER A 744 -15.70 -7.29 -7.91
C SER A 744 -15.18 -8.73 -7.96
N TRP A 745 -16.05 -9.71 -8.18
CA TRP A 745 -15.71 -11.15 -8.19
C TRP A 745 -15.63 -11.73 -9.61
N TYR A 746 -14.53 -12.42 -9.91
CA TYR A 746 -14.32 -13.17 -11.15
C TYR A 746 -14.24 -14.68 -10.88
N GLU A 747 -15.09 -15.48 -11.51
CA GLU A 747 -14.99 -16.95 -11.46
C GLU A 747 -14.19 -17.47 -12.66
N LEU A 748 -13.24 -18.39 -12.41
CA LEU A 748 -12.67 -19.21 -13.47
C LEU A 748 -12.44 -20.65 -13.02
N PHE A 749 -12.49 -21.58 -13.97
CA PHE A 749 -12.13 -22.99 -13.79
C PHE A 749 -10.63 -23.16 -14.05
N PRO A 750 -9.76 -23.43 -13.05
CA PRO A 750 -8.30 -23.49 -13.25
C PRO A 750 -7.88 -24.53 -14.30
N ARG A 751 -8.61 -25.65 -14.37
CA ARG A 751 -8.42 -26.71 -15.38
C ARG A 751 -8.62 -26.28 -16.83
N SER A 752 -9.25 -25.13 -17.07
CA SER A 752 -9.51 -24.55 -18.40
C SER A 752 -8.60 -23.36 -18.72
N ALA A 753 -7.67 -22.98 -17.84
CA ALA A 753 -6.84 -21.80 -18.01
C ALA A 753 -5.74 -21.95 -19.09
N SER A 754 -5.41 -23.19 -19.46
CA SER A 754 -4.31 -23.62 -20.35
C SER A 754 -4.26 -22.97 -21.73
N GLY A 755 -5.39 -22.52 -22.27
CA GLY A 755 -5.51 -22.08 -23.67
C GLY A 755 -5.48 -23.22 -24.69
N ASP A 756 -5.47 -24.48 -24.24
CA ASP A 756 -5.38 -25.69 -25.05
C ASP A 756 -6.45 -26.69 -24.57
N GLU A 757 -7.38 -27.04 -25.45
CA GLU A 757 -8.52 -27.92 -25.13
C GLU A 757 -8.11 -29.35 -24.75
N GLN A 758 -6.92 -29.80 -25.16
CA GLN A 758 -6.40 -31.14 -24.86
C GLN A 758 -5.57 -31.18 -23.57
N ARG A 759 -5.16 -30.01 -23.05
CA ARG A 759 -4.29 -29.88 -21.86
C ARG A 759 -5.07 -29.33 -20.66
N HIS A 760 -5.15 -30.12 -19.60
CA HIS A 760 -5.62 -29.65 -18.30
C HIS A 760 -4.74 -28.50 -17.79
N GLY A 761 -5.36 -27.34 -17.51
CA GLY A 761 -4.68 -26.17 -16.97
C GLY A 761 -4.18 -26.35 -15.54
N THR A 762 -3.14 -25.60 -15.18
CA THR A 762 -2.47 -25.60 -13.88
C THR A 762 -2.58 -24.23 -13.21
N PHE A 763 -2.20 -24.11 -11.93
CA PHE A 763 -2.10 -22.79 -11.29
C PHE A 763 -1.10 -21.83 -11.97
N ARG A 764 -0.13 -22.35 -12.74
CA ARG A 764 0.78 -21.52 -13.55
C ARG A 764 0.07 -20.92 -14.77
N ASP A 765 -0.83 -21.67 -15.40
CA ASP A 765 -1.66 -21.16 -16.50
C ASP A 765 -2.67 -20.11 -15.98
N VAL A 766 -3.20 -20.29 -14.77
CA VAL A 766 -4.02 -19.26 -14.10
C VAL A 766 -3.19 -18.01 -13.79
N ALA A 767 -1.96 -18.16 -13.28
CA ALA A 767 -1.08 -17.03 -12.97
C ALA A 767 -0.86 -16.10 -14.18
N GLY A 768 -0.72 -16.66 -15.39
CA GLY A 768 -0.60 -15.88 -16.63
C GLY A 768 -1.85 -15.08 -17.01
N ARG A 769 -3.03 -15.39 -16.46
CA ARG A 769 -4.28 -14.65 -16.71
C ARG A 769 -4.54 -13.51 -15.71
N LEU A 770 -3.83 -13.47 -14.58
CA LEU A 770 -4.14 -12.56 -13.48
C LEU A 770 -4.02 -11.08 -13.85
N GLY A 771 -3.05 -10.71 -14.69
CA GLY A 771 -2.91 -9.34 -15.18
C GLY A 771 -4.15 -8.88 -15.97
N ALA A 772 -4.68 -9.73 -16.87
CA ALA A 772 -5.90 -9.44 -17.62
C ALA A 772 -7.15 -9.40 -16.72
N ILE A 773 -7.22 -10.25 -15.69
CA ILE A 773 -8.32 -10.24 -14.70
C ILE A 773 -8.27 -8.94 -13.87
N ARG A 774 -7.08 -8.49 -13.46
CA ARG A 774 -6.94 -7.22 -12.73
C ARG A 774 -7.22 -6.00 -13.61
N ALA A 775 -6.80 -6.01 -14.87
CA ALA A 775 -7.08 -4.95 -15.84
C ALA A 775 -8.58 -4.79 -16.17
N MET A 776 -9.39 -5.85 -15.98
CA MET A 776 -10.86 -5.76 -16.02
C MET A 776 -11.51 -5.17 -14.75
N GLY A 777 -10.72 -4.79 -13.74
CA GLY A 777 -11.21 -4.19 -12.49
C GLY A 777 -11.73 -5.18 -11.43
N PHE A 778 -11.32 -6.45 -11.48
CA PHE A 778 -11.71 -7.45 -10.48
C PHE A 778 -10.79 -7.45 -9.25
N ASP A 779 -11.36 -7.76 -8.08
CA ASP A 779 -10.70 -7.77 -6.77
C ASP A 779 -10.60 -9.17 -6.15
N VAL A 780 -11.58 -10.03 -6.41
CA VAL A 780 -11.67 -11.38 -5.85
C VAL A 780 -11.69 -12.41 -6.97
N LEU A 781 -10.77 -13.37 -6.90
CA LEU A 781 -10.72 -14.52 -7.78
C LEU A 781 -11.37 -15.73 -7.11
N TYR A 782 -12.53 -16.15 -7.62
CA TYR A 782 -13.23 -17.35 -7.18
C TYR A 782 -12.84 -18.56 -8.04
N PHE A 783 -12.58 -19.69 -7.37
CA PHE A 783 -12.39 -20.99 -8.01
C PHE A 783 -13.50 -21.95 -7.57
N PRO A 784 -14.08 -22.72 -8.50
CA PRO A 784 -14.71 -24.00 -8.20
C PRO A 784 -13.71 -24.94 -7.49
N PRO A 785 -14.18 -25.98 -6.77
CA PRO A 785 -13.35 -26.86 -5.97
C PRO A 785 -12.06 -27.36 -6.67
N ILE A 786 -10.92 -27.10 -6.05
CA ILE A 786 -9.58 -27.42 -6.60
C ILE A 786 -9.03 -28.78 -6.11
N HIS A 787 -9.93 -29.64 -5.63
CA HIS A 787 -9.61 -30.90 -4.92
C HIS A 787 -9.67 -32.13 -5.84
N PRO A 788 -9.11 -33.28 -5.44
CA PRO A 788 -9.23 -34.54 -6.18
C PRO A 788 -10.70 -34.90 -6.48
N ILE A 789 -11.01 -35.28 -7.74
CA ILE A 789 -12.38 -35.51 -8.22
C ILE A 789 -12.70 -37.00 -8.25
N GLY A 790 -13.81 -37.39 -7.63
CA GLY A 790 -14.28 -38.77 -7.52
C GLY A 790 -14.41 -39.51 -8.85
N ARG A 791 -14.17 -40.82 -8.82
CA ARG A 791 -14.24 -41.73 -9.98
C ARG A 791 -15.54 -42.52 -10.04
N THR A 792 -16.04 -42.98 -8.89
CA THR A 792 -17.34 -43.66 -8.76
C THR A 792 -18.48 -42.74 -9.17
N ASN A 793 -19.37 -43.20 -10.06
CA ASN A 793 -20.49 -42.42 -10.60
C ASN A 793 -20.10 -41.03 -11.15
N ARG A 794 -18.86 -40.88 -11.66
CA ARG A 794 -18.39 -39.63 -12.26
C ARG A 794 -19.30 -39.25 -13.43
N LYS A 795 -19.84 -38.02 -13.37
CA LYS A 795 -20.60 -37.42 -14.47
C LYS A 795 -19.70 -37.12 -15.66
N GLY A 796 -20.20 -37.37 -16.87
CA GLY A 796 -19.49 -37.07 -18.11
C GLY A 796 -19.75 -35.66 -18.64
N ARG A 797 -19.28 -35.39 -19.87
CA ARG A 797 -19.67 -34.17 -20.63
C ARG A 797 -21.20 -34.04 -20.69
N ASN A 798 -21.67 -32.79 -20.77
CA ASN A 798 -23.10 -32.44 -20.84
C ASN A 798 -23.98 -33.07 -19.73
N ASN A 799 -23.43 -33.19 -18.51
CA ASN A 799 -24.12 -33.76 -17.33
C ASN A 799 -24.55 -35.24 -17.51
N SER A 800 -23.89 -35.99 -18.41
CA SER A 800 -24.09 -37.43 -18.59
C SER A 800 -23.93 -38.21 -17.27
N LEU A 801 -24.77 -39.22 -17.05
CA LEU A 801 -24.67 -40.15 -15.91
C LEU A 801 -23.49 -41.14 -16.02
N ARG A 802 -22.78 -41.16 -17.15
CA ARG A 802 -21.57 -41.97 -17.37
C ARG A 802 -20.49 -41.10 -17.99
N ALA A 803 -19.34 -40.99 -17.31
CA ALA A 803 -18.15 -40.39 -17.87
C ALA A 803 -17.47 -41.32 -18.90
N GLY A 804 -17.00 -40.75 -19.99
CA GLY A 804 -16.08 -41.38 -20.93
C GLY A 804 -14.64 -41.45 -20.39
N PRO A 805 -13.75 -42.21 -21.04
CA PRO A 805 -12.32 -42.23 -20.70
C PRO A 805 -11.73 -40.82 -20.72
N GLY A 806 -10.96 -40.47 -19.68
CA GLY A 806 -10.32 -39.16 -19.55
C GLY A 806 -11.25 -37.98 -19.21
N GLU A 807 -12.58 -38.16 -19.11
CA GLU A 807 -13.46 -37.03 -18.80
C GLU A 807 -13.25 -36.49 -17.37
N PRO A 808 -13.12 -35.16 -17.18
CA PRO A 808 -12.63 -34.57 -15.93
C PRO A 808 -13.69 -34.44 -14.83
N GLY A 809 -14.94 -34.80 -15.10
CA GLY A 809 -16.03 -34.77 -14.12
C GLY A 809 -16.44 -33.38 -13.62
N SER A 810 -17.26 -33.37 -12.56
CA SER A 810 -17.63 -32.16 -11.83
C SER A 810 -16.62 -31.90 -10.71
N PRO A 811 -16.06 -30.68 -10.57
CA PRO A 811 -15.21 -30.31 -9.43
C PRO A 811 -15.86 -30.54 -8.07
N TYR A 812 -17.18 -30.33 -7.98
CA TYR A 812 -17.97 -30.52 -6.75
C TYR A 812 -18.14 -31.99 -6.33
N ALA A 813 -17.70 -32.96 -7.14
CA ALA A 813 -17.60 -34.37 -6.73
C ALA A 813 -16.26 -34.61 -6.01
N ILE A 814 -16.06 -33.91 -4.88
CA ILE A 814 -14.81 -33.89 -4.11
C ILE A 814 -14.55 -35.24 -3.45
N GLY A 815 -13.29 -35.68 -3.50
CA GLY A 815 -12.79 -36.88 -2.81
C GLY A 815 -12.37 -37.98 -3.78
N ALA A 816 -11.10 -38.37 -3.72
CA ALA A 816 -10.55 -39.50 -4.45
C ALA A 816 -9.47 -40.21 -3.60
N ALA A 817 -8.80 -41.22 -4.16
CA ALA A 817 -7.69 -41.90 -3.48
C ALA A 817 -6.50 -40.96 -3.20
N GLU A 818 -6.42 -39.85 -3.94
CA GLU A 818 -5.41 -38.81 -3.85
C GLU A 818 -5.71 -37.72 -2.80
N GLY A 819 -6.85 -37.79 -2.09
CA GLY A 819 -7.19 -36.89 -0.97
C GLY A 819 -8.59 -36.25 -1.04
N GLY A 820 -8.87 -35.37 -0.06
CA GLY A 820 -10.16 -34.70 0.13
C GLY A 820 -10.11 -33.18 0.00
N HIS A 821 -10.85 -32.48 0.87
CA HIS A 821 -10.96 -31.01 0.92
C HIS A 821 -9.65 -30.30 1.34
N ASP A 822 -8.70 -31.05 1.86
CA ASP A 822 -7.34 -30.66 2.26
C ASP A 822 -6.32 -30.80 1.11
N ALA A 823 -6.61 -31.65 0.12
CA ALA A 823 -5.73 -31.95 -1.00
C ALA A 823 -6.02 -31.08 -2.24
N VAL A 824 -5.02 -30.95 -3.11
CA VAL A 824 -5.15 -30.34 -4.44
C VAL A 824 -5.26 -31.43 -5.51
N HIS A 825 -6.10 -31.20 -6.52
CA HIS A 825 -6.22 -32.08 -7.68
C HIS A 825 -4.86 -32.19 -8.40
N PRO A 826 -4.25 -33.38 -8.55
CA PRO A 826 -2.85 -33.49 -9.00
C PRO A 826 -2.52 -32.80 -10.33
N GLN A 827 -3.48 -32.72 -11.26
CA GLN A 827 -3.31 -32.04 -12.55
C GLN A 827 -3.30 -30.49 -12.46
N LEU A 828 -3.61 -29.89 -11.31
CA LEU A 828 -3.45 -28.44 -11.08
C LEU A 828 -2.03 -28.06 -10.65
N GLY A 829 -1.25 -29.03 -10.18
CA GLY A 829 0.04 -28.84 -9.53
C GLY A 829 -0.02 -29.16 -8.02
N THR A 830 0.92 -28.58 -7.27
CA THR A 830 1.06 -28.77 -5.81
C THR A 830 0.83 -27.47 -5.05
N LEU A 831 0.57 -27.55 -3.73
CA LEU A 831 0.53 -26.41 -2.81
C LEU A 831 1.91 -25.76 -2.51
N ALA A 832 2.97 -26.18 -3.20
CA ALA A 832 4.25 -25.48 -3.15
C ALA A 832 4.07 -23.99 -3.55
N PRO A 833 4.75 -23.05 -2.87
CA PRO A 833 4.47 -21.62 -3.03
C PRO A 833 4.68 -21.17 -4.48
N ILE A 834 3.62 -20.62 -5.08
CA ILE A 834 3.68 -19.95 -6.39
C ILE A 834 4.74 -18.84 -6.29
N PRO A 835 5.65 -18.70 -7.29
CA PRO A 835 6.75 -17.74 -7.22
C PRO A 835 6.32 -16.31 -6.90
N GLN A 836 7.20 -15.60 -6.19
CA GLN A 836 6.97 -14.29 -5.58
C GLN A 836 6.37 -13.24 -6.54
N ARG A 837 6.69 -13.33 -7.85
CA ARG A 837 6.10 -12.56 -8.97
C ARG A 837 4.55 -12.57 -9.02
N THR A 838 3.88 -13.47 -8.29
CA THR A 838 2.42 -13.62 -8.33
C THR A 838 1.74 -13.28 -6.99
N ARG A 839 2.49 -12.89 -5.95
CA ARG A 839 1.91 -12.61 -4.62
C ARG A 839 1.02 -11.36 -4.58
N ALA A 840 1.28 -10.37 -5.43
CA ALA A 840 0.47 -9.15 -5.55
C ALA A 840 -1.02 -9.41 -5.90
N VAL A 841 -1.37 -10.61 -6.37
CA VAL A 841 -2.76 -10.99 -6.73
C VAL A 841 -3.25 -12.23 -5.96
N TYR A 842 -2.45 -12.81 -5.06
CA TYR A 842 -2.81 -14.03 -4.32
C TYR A 842 -2.68 -13.88 -2.81
N CYS A 843 -3.81 -13.94 -2.09
CA CYS A 843 -3.81 -14.38 -0.69
C CYS A 843 -5.08 -15.13 -0.26
N VAL A 844 -5.22 -16.36 -0.78
CA VAL A 844 -6.21 -17.35 -0.30
C VAL A 844 -5.52 -18.54 0.41
N TRP A 845 -4.20 -18.73 0.21
CA TRP A 845 -3.46 -19.90 0.67
C TRP A 845 -2.27 -19.55 1.59
N ARG A 846 -2.59 -19.29 2.86
CA ARG A 846 -1.77 -19.77 3.99
C ARG A 846 -2.62 -20.76 4.79
N PRO A 847 -2.30 -22.06 4.81
CA PRO A 847 -2.89 -22.98 5.78
C PRO A 847 -2.38 -22.62 7.17
N THR A 848 -3.22 -22.00 7.99
CA THR A 848 -3.03 -21.95 9.45
C THR A 848 -3.72 -23.18 10.04
N TRP A 849 -2.94 -24.25 10.20
CA TRP A 849 -3.27 -25.43 10.99
C TRP A 849 -2.32 -25.46 12.20
#